data_AF-U6D2J1-F1
#
_entry.id   AF-U6D2J1-F1
#
_cell.length_a   1.000
_cell.length_b   1.000
_cell.length_c   1.000
_cell.angle_alpha   90.00
_cell.angle_beta   90.00
_cell.angle_gamma   90.00
#
_symmetry.space_group_name_H-M   'P 1'
#
loop_
_entity.id
_entity.type
_entity.pdbx_description
1 polymer ?
#
loop_
_entity_poly.entity_id
_entity_poly.type
_entity_poly.pdbx_seq_one_letter_code
_entity_poly.pdbx_strand_id
1 'polypeptide(L)'
;ASRSGYPLSAESSRTLLVCVLWVLKNAEPALLQRWAADLALPQLGRLLDLLYLCLAAFEYKGKKAFERINSLTFKKSLDMKARLEEAILGTIGARQEMVRRSRERSPFGNQENVRWRKSVTHWRQTSDRVDKTKDEMEHEALVEGNLATETSLVVLDTLEIIVQTVMLSEARESILGAVLKVVLYSLGSAQSALFLQHGLATQRALVSKFPELLFEEDTELCADLCLRLLRHCGSRVSTIRTHASASLYLLMRQNFEIGNNFARVKMQVTMSLSSLVGTTQSFSEEHLRRSLKTILTYAEEDVGLRDSTFAEQVQDLMFNLHMILTDTVKMKEHQEDPEMLIDLMYRIARGYQGSPDLRLTWLQNMAGKHAELGNHAEAAQCMVHAAALVAEYLALLEDSRYLPVGCVSFQNISSNVLEESAISDDILSPDEEGFCSGKHFTELGLVGLLEQAAAYFTMGGLYEAVNEVYKTLIPILEAHRDYKKLAAVHGKLQEAFTKIMHQSSGWERVFGTYFRVGFYGARFGDLDEQEFVYKEPSITKLAEISHRLEEFYTERFGEDVVEIVKDSNPVDKTKLDPQKAYIQITYVEPHFDTYELKDRVTYFDRNYGLRTFLFCTPFTPDGRAHGELPEQHKRKTLLSTDHAFPYIKTRIRVCHREETVLTPVEVAIEDMQKKTRELAFATEQDPPDAKMLQMVLQGSVGPTVNQGPLEVAQVFLAEIPEDPKLFRHHNKLRLCFKDFCKKCEDALRKNKALIGPDQKEYHRELERNYSRLREALQPLLTQRLPQLLAPTTAGLRNSLNRASFRKADL
;
A
#
# COMPACT_ATOMS: atom_id res chain seq x y z
N ALA A 1 19.47 -23.81 51.10
CA ALA A 1 18.53 -24.34 50.09
C ALA A 1 17.14 -23.80 50.40
N SER A 2 16.71 -22.75 49.70
CA SER A 2 15.34 -22.24 49.78
C SER A 2 14.40 -23.30 49.19
N ARG A 3 13.37 -23.71 49.95
CA ARG A 3 12.30 -24.54 49.41
C ARG A 3 11.67 -23.76 48.25
N SER A 4 11.69 -24.34 47.05
CA SER A 4 10.86 -23.89 45.93
C SER A 4 9.40 -23.98 46.37
N GLY A 5 8.79 -22.83 46.68
CA GLY A 5 7.39 -22.76 47.04
C GLY A 5 6.52 -23.22 45.88
N TYR A 6 5.55 -24.08 46.15
CA TYR A 6 4.48 -24.35 45.20
C TYR A 6 3.78 -23.03 44.85
N PRO A 7 3.50 -22.75 43.57
CA PRO A 7 2.80 -21.52 43.18
C PRO A 7 1.41 -21.48 43.84
N LEU A 8 1.06 -20.34 44.42
CA LEU A 8 -0.26 -20.10 45.00
C LEU A 8 -1.34 -20.27 43.91
N SER A 9 -2.50 -20.82 44.30
CA SER A 9 -3.65 -20.86 43.39
C SER A 9 -4.12 -19.43 43.06
N ALA A 10 -4.68 -19.22 41.86
CA ALA A 10 -5.15 -17.91 41.43
C ALA A 10 -6.17 -17.27 42.40
N GLU A 11 -7.00 -18.11 43.03
CA GLU A 11 -8.01 -17.68 44.02
C GLU A 11 -7.38 -17.27 45.35
N SER A 12 -6.38 -18.03 45.84
CA SER A 12 -5.61 -17.68 47.03
C SER A 12 -4.80 -16.40 46.82
N SER A 13 -4.18 -16.24 45.64
CA SER A 13 -3.47 -15.01 45.27
C SER A 13 -4.41 -13.81 45.22
N ARG A 14 -5.60 -13.94 44.60
CA ARG A 14 -6.60 -12.86 44.55
C ARG A 14 -7.06 -12.48 45.97
N THR A 15 -7.29 -13.45 46.84
CA THR A 15 -7.68 -13.20 48.24
C THR A 15 -6.60 -12.42 49.01
N LEU A 16 -5.32 -12.80 48.86
CA LEU A 16 -4.21 -12.09 49.49
C LEU A 16 -4.08 -10.66 48.98
N LEU A 17 -4.27 -10.43 47.68
CA LEU A 17 -4.25 -9.08 47.11
C LEU A 17 -5.40 -8.21 47.63
N VAL A 18 -6.60 -8.77 47.85
CA VAL A 18 -7.70 -8.04 48.53
C VAL A 18 -7.27 -7.62 49.94
N CYS A 19 -6.64 -8.52 50.70
CA CYS A 19 -6.16 -8.18 52.05
C CYS A 19 -5.14 -7.03 52.01
N VAL A 20 -4.22 -7.04 51.05
CA VAL A 20 -3.25 -5.95 50.84
C VAL A 20 -3.97 -4.64 50.54
N LEU A 21 -4.88 -4.64 49.57
CA LEU A 21 -5.66 -3.45 49.19
C LEU A 21 -6.49 -2.91 50.36
N TRP A 22 -7.07 -3.81 51.17
CA TRP A 22 -7.82 -3.42 52.35
C TRP A 22 -6.94 -2.74 53.40
N VAL A 23 -5.73 -3.24 53.63
CA VAL A 23 -4.76 -2.60 54.53
C VAL A 23 -4.34 -1.22 53.99
N LEU A 24 -4.00 -1.13 52.71
CA LEU A 24 -3.60 0.13 52.08
C LEU A 24 -4.71 1.19 52.14
N LYS A 25 -5.97 0.78 51.91
CA LYS A 25 -7.13 1.69 51.94
C LYS A 25 -7.43 2.25 53.33
N ASN A 26 -7.27 1.44 54.37
CA ASN A 26 -7.71 1.80 55.74
C ASN A 26 -6.56 2.32 56.62
N ALA A 27 -5.32 2.28 56.16
CA ALA A 27 -4.18 2.84 56.89
C ALA A 27 -4.18 4.38 56.83
N GLU A 28 -3.72 5.03 57.90
CA GLU A 28 -3.58 6.49 57.91
C GLU A 28 -2.54 6.95 56.87
N PRO A 29 -2.81 8.00 56.08
CA PRO A 29 -1.88 8.48 55.05
C PRO A 29 -0.50 8.83 55.60
N ALA A 30 -0.43 9.45 56.80
CA ALA A 30 0.83 9.79 57.44
C ALA A 30 1.65 8.55 57.86
N LEU A 31 0.96 7.45 58.21
CA LEU A 31 1.61 6.18 58.53
C LEU A 31 2.16 5.53 57.25
N LEU A 32 1.38 5.52 56.17
CA LEU A 32 1.82 5.01 54.87
C LEU A 32 2.99 5.80 54.32
N GLN A 33 2.99 7.13 54.49
CA GLN A 33 4.07 8.00 54.05
C GLN A 33 5.39 7.69 54.80
N ARG A 34 5.33 7.54 56.12
CA ARG A 34 6.49 7.13 56.95
C ARG A 34 6.97 5.73 56.58
N TRP A 35 6.05 4.79 56.44
CA TRP A 35 6.36 3.43 56.03
C TRP A 35 7.05 3.38 54.66
N ALA A 36 6.55 4.15 53.68
CA ALA A 36 7.18 4.26 52.38
C ALA A 36 8.57 4.89 52.44
N ALA A 37 8.81 5.83 53.38
CA ALA A 37 10.10 6.48 53.57
C ALA A 37 11.15 5.53 54.16
N ASP A 38 10.72 4.62 55.04
CA ASP A 38 11.60 3.65 55.70
C ASP A 38 11.98 2.45 54.80
N LEU A 39 11.32 2.27 53.65
CA LEU A 39 11.58 1.16 52.72
C LEU A 39 12.85 1.41 51.89
N ALA A 40 13.67 0.37 51.74
CA ALA A 40 14.79 0.40 50.80
C ALA A 40 14.30 0.41 49.34
N LEU A 41 15.08 0.99 48.42
CA LEU A 41 14.78 1.08 46.98
C LEU A 41 14.25 -0.22 46.34
N PRO A 42 14.88 -1.40 46.54
CA PRO A 42 14.38 -2.66 45.95
C PRO A 42 13.09 -3.17 46.60
N GLN A 43 12.75 -2.71 47.80
CA GLN A 43 11.48 -3.04 48.45
C GLN A 43 10.36 -2.15 47.95
N LEU A 44 10.65 -0.87 47.70
CA LEU A 44 9.71 0.05 47.07
C LEU A 44 9.39 -0.37 45.63
N GLY A 45 10.38 -0.80 44.85
CA GLY A 45 10.15 -1.40 43.53
C GLY A 45 9.23 -2.63 43.58
N ARG A 46 9.43 -3.53 44.54
CA ARG A 46 8.55 -4.70 44.75
C ARG A 46 7.13 -4.32 45.19
N LEU A 47 6.98 -3.20 45.92
CA LEU A 47 5.67 -2.66 46.25
C LEU A 47 4.95 -2.17 44.99
N LEU A 48 5.66 -1.48 44.08
CA LEU A 48 5.11 -1.06 42.78
C LEU A 48 4.72 -2.27 41.91
N ASP A 49 5.54 -3.32 41.89
CA ASP A 49 5.19 -4.59 41.20
C ASP A 49 3.92 -5.22 41.80
N LEU A 50 3.77 -5.17 43.13
CA LEU A 50 2.58 -5.67 43.81
C LEU A 50 1.33 -4.85 43.46
N LEU A 51 1.45 -3.52 43.40
CA LEU A 51 0.38 -2.62 42.97
C LEU A 51 -0.02 -2.86 41.50
N TYR A 52 0.97 -3.09 40.64
CA TYR A 52 0.74 -3.51 39.25
C TYR A 52 -0.05 -4.83 39.17
N LEU A 53 0.36 -5.83 39.97
CA LEU A 53 -0.35 -7.12 40.06
C LEU A 53 -1.78 -6.96 40.59
N CYS A 54 -2.03 -6.05 41.53
CA CYS A 54 -3.39 -5.72 41.98
C CYS A 54 -4.24 -5.23 40.81
N LEU A 55 -3.75 -4.28 40.01
CA LEU A 55 -4.48 -3.78 38.84
C LEU A 55 -4.79 -4.90 37.84
N ALA A 56 -3.81 -5.75 37.55
CA ALA A 56 -3.98 -6.88 36.62
C ALA A 56 -4.96 -7.95 37.14
N ALA A 57 -4.94 -8.22 38.45
CA ALA A 57 -5.77 -9.26 39.06
C ALA A 57 -7.25 -8.87 39.18
N PHE A 58 -7.55 -7.58 39.29
CA PHE A 58 -8.91 -7.04 39.42
C PHE A 58 -9.42 -6.32 38.16
N GLU A 59 -8.77 -6.51 37.01
CA GLU A 59 -9.19 -5.90 35.75
C GLU A 59 -10.60 -6.35 35.33
N TYR A 60 -11.45 -5.39 34.98
CA TYR A 60 -12.82 -5.65 34.57
C TYR A 60 -12.88 -6.20 33.13
N LYS A 61 -13.27 -7.48 32.98
CA LYS A 61 -13.28 -8.18 31.68
C LYS A 61 -14.53 -7.93 30.82
N GLY A 62 -15.47 -7.10 31.27
CA GLY A 62 -16.68 -6.74 30.52
C GLY A 62 -17.84 -7.75 30.65
N LYS A 63 -19.08 -7.24 30.54
CA LYS A 63 -20.33 -8.02 30.67
C LYS A 63 -20.39 -9.26 29.75
N LYS A 64 -19.98 -9.12 28.48
CA LYS A 64 -20.00 -10.22 27.49
C LYS A 64 -19.01 -11.34 27.78
N ALA A 65 -17.89 -11.04 28.44
CA ALA A 65 -16.94 -12.08 28.86
C ALA A 65 -17.49 -12.87 30.06
N PHE A 66 -18.20 -12.19 30.97
CA PHE A 66 -18.89 -12.80 32.10
C PHE A 66 -19.98 -13.78 31.63
N GLU A 67 -20.77 -13.40 30.62
CA GLU A 67 -21.76 -14.27 29.97
C GLU A 67 -21.12 -15.51 29.31
N ARG A 68 -19.95 -15.38 28.67
CA ARG A 68 -19.23 -16.51 28.06
C ARG A 68 -18.61 -17.45 29.09
N ILE A 69 -18.00 -16.93 30.14
CA ILE A 69 -17.40 -17.75 31.20
C ILE A 69 -18.49 -18.52 31.95
N ASN A 70 -19.62 -17.88 32.24
CA ASN A 70 -20.75 -18.53 32.87
C ASN A 70 -21.41 -19.55 31.94
N SER A 71 -21.57 -19.27 30.65
CA SER A 71 -22.13 -20.25 29.70
C SER A 71 -21.21 -21.45 29.48
N LEU A 72 -19.89 -21.29 29.43
CA LEU A 72 -18.93 -22.39 29.37
C LEU A 72 -18.91 -23.24 30.66
N THR A 73 -19.03 -22.59 31.81
CA THR A 73 -19.09 -23.27 33.13
C THR A 73 -20.42 -24.02 33.29
N PHE A 74 -21.52 -23.42 32.85
CA PHE A 74 -22.85 -24.03 32.79
C PHE A 74 -22.88 -25.22 31.82
N LYS A 75 -22.26 -25.08 30.63
CA LYS A 75 -22.15 -26.16 29.64
C LYS A 75 -21.30 -27.32 30.17
N LYS A 76 -20.19 -27.05 30.88
CA LYS A 76 -19.41 -28.08 31.59
C LYS A 76 -20.21 -28.77 32.71
N SER A 77 -21.03 -28.01 33.43
CA SER A 77 -21.91 -28.56 34.49
C SER A 77 -23.01 -29.44 33.92
N LEU A 78 -23.66 -29.03 32.82
CA LEU A 78 -24.65 -29.81 32.10
C LEU A 78 -24.04 -31.06 31.46
N ASP A 79 -22.85 -30.97 30.87
CA ASP A 79 -22.16 -32.10 30.27
C ASP A 79 -21.70 -33.10 31.34
N MET A 80 -21.29 -32.62 32.53
CA MET A 80 -20.98 -33.47 33.68
C MET A 80 -22.24 -34.13 34.26
N LYS A 81 -23.36 -33.39 34.33
CA LYS A 81 -24.67 -33.92 34.75
C LYS A 81 -25.20 -34.94 33.75
N ALA A 82 -25.09 -34.68 32.44
CA ALA A 82 -25.47 -35.58 31.37
C ALA A 82 -24.60 -36.84 31.38
N ARG A 83 -23.29 -36.74 31.57
CA ARG A 83 -22.41 -37.92 31.75
C ARG A 83 -22.72 -38.71 33.02
N LEU A 84 -23.13 -38.04 34.09
CA LEU A 84 -23.54 -38.71 35.33
C LEU A 84 -24.90 -39.40 35.15
N GLU A 85 -25.86 -38.74 34.51
CA GLU A 85 -27.17 -39.29 34.16
C GLU A 85 -27.03 -40.44 33.16
N GLU A 86 -26.16 -40.35 32.16
CA GLU A 86 -25.85 -41.41 31.20
C GLU A 86 -25.08 -42.58 31.88
N ALA A 87 -24.29 -42.32 32.91
CA ALA A 87 -23.69 -43.36 33.75
C ALA A 87 -24.70 -44.03 34.71
N ILE A 88 -25.81 -43.35 35.05
CA ILE A 88 -26.89 -43.86 35.91
C ILE A 88 -27.99 -44.55 35.09
N LEU A 89 -28.31 -44.03 33.90
CA LEU A 89 -29.38 -44.47 32.99
C LEU A 89 -28.87 -45.34 31.84
N GLY A 90 -27.56 -45.38 31.59
CA GLY A 90 -26.94 -46.23 30.58
C GLY A 90 -27.30 -47.68 30.81
N THR A 91 -27.72 -48.36 29.75
CA THR A 91 -28.22 -49.75 29.72
C THR A 91 -27.22 -50.82 30.18
N ILE A 92 -26.00 -50.42 30.55
CA ILE A 92 -24.98 -51.27 31.12
C ILE A 92 -25.09 -51.16 32.65
N GLY A 93 -25.83 -52.08 33.27
CA GLY A 93 -25.95 -52.11 34.72
C GLY A 93 -24.57 -52.11 35.39
N ALA A 94 -24.42 -51.41 36.52
CA ALA A 94 -23.14 -51.18 37.24
C ALA A 94 -22.26 -52.44 37.44
N ARG A 95 -22.86 -53.63 37.40
CA ARG A 95 -22.20 -54.94 37.43
C ARG A 95 -21.41 -55.25 36.14
N GLN A 96 -21.92 -54.93 34.95
CA GLN A 96 -21.25 -55.17 33.67
C GLN A 96 -20.04 -54.24 33.46
N GLU A 97 -20.14 -52.97 33.86
CA GLU A 97 -19.01 -52.03 33.77
C GLU A 97 -17.88 -52.38 34.76
N MET A 98 -18.22 -52.91 35.95
CA MET A 98 -17.22 -53.47 36.87
C MET A 98 -16.51 -54.71 36.30
N VAL A 99 -17.24 -55.57 35.58
CA VAL A 99 -16.67 -56.76 34.92
C VAL A 99 -15.80 -56.37 33.72
N ARG A 100 -16.18 -55.33 32.96
CA ARG A 100 -15.37 -54.79 31.85
C ARG A 100 -14.05 -54.21 32.35
N ARG A 101 -14.08 -53.42 33.43
CA ARG A 101 -12.89 -52.89 34.10
C ARG A 101 -12.01 -53.96 34.75
N SER A 102 -12.58 -55.11 35.12
CA SER A 102 -11.82 -56.27 35.60
C SER A 102 -11.13 -57.06 34.49
N ARG A 103 -11.64 -57.02 33.24
CA ARG A 103 -11.09 -57.75 32.10
C ARG A 103 -9.97 -57.00 31.38
N GLU A 104 -9.89 -55.67 31.50
CA GLU A 104 -8.80 -54.84 30.97
C GLU A 104 -7.58 -54.77 31.91
N ARG A 105 -7.24 -55.86 32.60
CA ARG A 105 -5.98 -55.95 33.39
C ARG A 105 -4.82 -56.41 32.50
N SER A 106 -4.06 -55.44 32.00
CA SER A 106 -2.68 -55.63 31.52
C SER A 106 -1.75 -55.95 32.71
N PRO A 107 -0.69 -56.78 32.56
CA PRO A 107 0.19 -57.19 33.67
C PRO A 107 1.08 -56.07 34.26
N PHE A 108 0.99 -54.82 33.78
CA PHE A 108 1.89 -53.72 34.16
C PHE A 108 1.18 -52.43 34.61
N GLY A 109 0.13 -52.53 35.43
CA GLY A 109 -0.57 -51.37 36.00
C GLY A 109 -0.62 -51.38 37.53
N ASN A 110 -0.12 -50.31 38.16
CA ASN A 110 -0.03 -50.10 39.62
C ASN A 110 -1.36 -50.34 40.37
N GLN A 111 -1.27 -51.01 41.53
CA GLN A 111 -2.38 -51.16 42.48
C GLN A 111 -2.65 -49.85 43.24
N GLU A 112 -3.53 -48.99 42.74
CA GLU A 112 -4.17 -47.99 43.60
C GLU A 112 -5.47 -48.57 44.18
N ASN A 113 -5.41 -48.93 45.46
CA ASN A 113 -6.58 -49.26 46.26
C ASN A 113 -7.42 -48.00 46.48
N VAL A 114 -8.44 -47.78 45.65
CA VAL A 114 -9.46 -46.74 45.88
C VAL A 114 -10.43 -47.21 46.97
N ARG A 115 -9.99 -47.13 48.23
CA ARG A 115 -10.83 -47.33 49.41
C ARG A 115 -11.56 -46.02 49.68
N TRP A 116 -12.89 -46.01 49.56
CA TRP A 116 -13.74 -44.88 49.92
C TRP A 116 -13.41 -44.38 51.34
N ARG A 117 -12.74 -43.23 51.46
CA ARG A 117 -12.50 -42.57 52.74
C ARG A 117 -13.72 -41.74 53.11
N LYS A 118 -14.56 -42.30 53.98
CA LYS A 118 -15.75 -41.65 54.59
C LYS A 118 -15.41 -40.35 55.34
N SER A 119 -14.14 -40.09 55.66
CA SER A 119 -13.67 -38.90 56.37
C SER A 119 -13.20 -37.73 55.49
N VAL A 120 -13.23 -37.86 54.15
CA VAL A 120 -12.84 -36.78 53.21
C VAL A 120 -14.06 -36.23 52.44
N THR A 121 -15.21 -36.89 52.54
CA THR A 121 -16.48 -36.41 51.99
C THR A 121 -17.25 -35.64 53.05
N HIS A 122 -16.77 -34.43 53.38
CA HIS A 122 -17.72 -33.40 53.78
C HIS A 122 -18.56 -33.08 52.55
N TRP A 123 -19.75 -33.67 52.49
CA TRP A 123 -20.84 -33.12 51.71
C TRP A 123 -21.06 -31.68 52.20
N ARG A 124 -20.40 -30.70 51.57
CA ARG A 124 -21.01 -29.38 51.48
C ARG A 124 -22.31 -29.65 50.74
N GLN A 125 -23.43 -29.48 51.42
CA GLN A 125 -24.65 -29.09 50.76
C GLN A 125 -24.26 -27.91 49.88
N THR A 126 -24.09 -28.18 48.58
CA THR A 126 -24.06 -27.11 47.59
C THR A 126 -25.53 -26.74 47.53
N SER A 127 -25.95 -25.88 48.45
CA SER A 127 -27.25 -25.23 48.37
C SER A 127 -27.36 -24.71 46.95
N ASP A 128 -28.38 -25.16 46.24
CA ASP A 128 -29.15 -24.33 45.33
C ASP A 128 -28.35 -23.17 44.70
N ARG A 129 -27.44 -23.49 43.76
CA ARG A 129 -27.24 -22.55 42.65
C ARG A 129 -28.35 -22.84 41.67
N VAL A 130 -29.56 -22.45 42.11
CA VAL A 130 -30.69 -22.13 41.24
C VAL A 130 -30.14 -21.33 40.08
N ASP A 131 -30.64 -21.61 38.88
CA ASP A 131 -30.40 -20.83 37.67
C ASP A 131 -30.22 -19.36 38.03
N LYS A 132 -28.97 -18.85 37.98
CA LYS A 132 -28.71 -17.45 38.31
C LYS A 132 -29.57 -16.64 37.38
N THR A 133 -30.50 -15.89 37.95
CA THR A 133 -31.40 -15.07 37.15
C THR A 133 -30.55 -14.02 36.43
N LYS A 134 -31.05 -13.53 35.29
CA LYS A 134 -30.36 -12.47 34.53
C LYS A 134 -30.02 -11.27 35.43
N ASP A 135 -30.91 -10.95 36.37
CA ASP A 135 -30.75 -9.85 37.33
C ASP A 135 -29.63 -10.10 38.34
N GLU A 136 -29.45 -11.33 38.83
CA GLU A 136 -28.33 -11.69 39.72
C GLU A 136 -26.98 -11.64 38.99
N MET A 137 -26.96 -12.06 37.71
CA MET A 137 -25.76 -11.95 36.88
C MET A 137 -25.40 -10.49 36.58
N GLU A 138 -26.40 -9.64 36.35
CA GLU A 138 -26.21 -8.20 36.18
C GLU A 138 -25.71 -7.54 37.46
N HIS A 139 -26.21 -7.96 38.61
CA HIS A 139 -25.75 -7.50 39.92
C HIS A 139 -24.30 -7.90 40.21
N GLU A 140 -23.92 -9.16 39.97
CA GLU A 140 -22.52 -9.60 40.12
C GLU A 140 -21.56 -8.84 39.20
N ALA A 141 -21.97 -8.60 37.95
CA ALA A 141 -21.17 -7.81 37.01
C ALA A 141 -21.00 -6.35 37.45
N LEU A 142 -22.00 -5.78 38.13
CA LEU A 142 -21.91 -4.44 38.74
C LEU A 142 -20.96 -4.43 39.94
N VAL A 143 -21.08 -5.41 40.84
CA VAL A 143 -20.22 -5.53 42.03
C VAL A 143 -18.74 -5.68 41.64
N GLU A 144 -18.44 -6.53 40.65
CA GLU A 144 -17.07 -6.67 40.11
C GLU A 144 -16.57 -5.37 39.45
N GLY A 145 -17.44 -4.63 38.74
CA GLY A 145 -17.08 -3.33 38.17
C GLY A 145 -16.76 -2.27 39.23
N ASN A 146 -17.53 -2.25 40.32
CA ASN A 146 -17.27 -1.37 41.46
C ASN A 146 -16.00 -1.77 42.20
N LEU A 147 -15.76 -3.07 42.40
CA LEU A 147 -14.53 -3.57 43.03
C LEU A 147 -13.29 -3.21 42.22
N ALA A 148 -13.34 -3.34 40.89
CA ALA A 148 -12.25 -2.94 39.99
C ALA A 148 -11.96 -1.43 40.08
N THR A 149 -13.01 -0.61 40.18
CA THR A 149 -12.90 0.85 40.35
C THR A 149 -12.24 1.21 41.68
N GLU A 150 -12.76 0.65 42.79
CA GLU A 150 -12.21 0.86 44.13
C GLU A 150 -10.76 0.41 44.24
N THR A 151 -10.43 -0.75 43.66
CA THR A 151 -9.06 -1.26 43.62
C THR A 151 -8.13 -0.27 42.92
N SER A 152 -8.54 0.25 41.77
CA SER A 152 -7.74 1.17 40.99
C SER A 152 -7.55 2.52 41.70
N LEU A 153 -8.57 3.02 42.39
CA LEU A 153 -8.47 4.24 43.22
C LEU A 153 -7.52 4.05 44.41
N VAL A 154 -7.62 2.94 45.15
CA VAL A 154 -6.70 2.64 46.26
C VAL A 154 -5.25 2.56 45.79
N VAL A 155 -5.02 1.94 44.63
CA VAL A 155 -3.68 1.92 44.01
C VAL A 155 -3.22 3.33 43.68
N LEU A 156 -4.08 4.17 43.09
CA LEU A 156 -3.73 5.55 42.74
C LEU A 156 -3.38 6.40 43.96
N ASP A 157 -4.18 6.33 45.03
CA ASP A 157 -3.91 7.02 46.29
C ASP A 157 -2.57 6.58 46.90
N THR A 158 -2.28 5.27 46.84
CA THR A 158 -1.01 4.72 47.32
C THR A 158 0.17 5.22 46.46
N LEU A 159 0.02 5.28 45.14
CA LEU A 159 1.03 5.83 44.24
C LEU A 159 1.29 7.32 44.53
N GLU A 160 0.25 8.10 44.81
CA GLU A 160 0.42 9.51 45.15
C GLU A 160 1.19 9.70 46.47
N ILE A 161 0.93 8.87 47.48
CA ILE A 161 1.70 8.85 48.73
C ILE A 161 3.17 8.51 48.45
N ILE A 162 3.44 7.49 47.62
CA ILE A 162 4.81 7.11 47.25
C ILE A 162 5.51 8.28 46.54
N VAL A 163 4.85 8.94 45.58
CA VAL A 163 5.40 10.09 44.86
C VAL A 163 5.75 11.21 45.84
N GLN A 164 4.85 11.56 46.76
CA GLN A 164 5.09 12.59 47.78
C GLN A 164 6.29 12.27 48.68
N THR A 165 6.46 11.00 49.08
CA THR A 165 7.59 10.55 49.88
C THR A 165 8.93 10.64 49.13
N VAL A 166 8.93 10.25 47.87
CA VAL A 166 10.14 10.14 47.05
C VAL A 166 10.66 11.50 46.58
N MET A 167 9.83 12.56 46.62
CA MET A 167 10.26 13.94 46.31
C MET A 167 11.46 14.42 47.14
N LEU A 168 11.71 13.82 48.31
CA LEU A 168 12.78 14.22 49.23
C LEU A 168 14.02 13.30 49.16
N SER A 169 14.05 12.32 48.26
CA SER A 169 15.09 11.28 48.17
C SER A 169 15.98 11.46 46.94
N GLU A 170 17.28 11.12 47.05
CA GLU A 170 18.23 11.14 45.94
C GLU A 170 17.91 10.11 44.85
N ALA A 171 17.10 9.08 45.15
CA ALA A 171 16.76 8.00 44.22
C ALA A 171 15.44 8.23 43.44
N ARG A 172 15.05 9.49 43.29
CA ARG A 172 13.77 9.95 42.72
C ARG A 172 13.49 9.45 41.30
N GLU A 173 14.48 9.47 40.41
CA GLU A 173 14.29 9.21 38.97
C GLU A 173 13.87 7.74 38.71
N SER A 174 14.59 6.78 39.31
CA SER A 174 14.32 5.35 39.13
C SER A 174 12.92 4.90 39.60
N ILE A 175 12.43 5.49 40.70
CA ILE A 175 11.12 5.15 41.27
C ILE A 175 10.00 5.85 40.50
N LEU A 176 10.18 7.12 40.12
CA LEU A 176 9.18 7.86 39.36
C LEU A 176 8.91 7.22 38.00
N GLY A 177 9.94 6.71 37.31
CA GLY A 177 9.77 5.93 36.08
C GLY A 177 8.93 4.66 36.29
N ALA A 178 9.15 3.94 37.39
CA ALA A 178 8.33 2.78 37.75
C ALA A 178 6.90 3.14 38.12
N VAL A 179 6.68 4.23 38.87
CA VAL A 179 5.34 4.76 39.16
C VAL A 179 4.59 5.12 37.88
N LEU A 180 5.26 5.80 36.93
CA LEU A 180 4.69 6.16 35.64
C LEU A 180 4.29 4.92 34.84
N LYS A 181 5.09 3.83 34.86
CA LYS A 181 4.73 2.55 34.24
C LYS A 181 3.45 1.94 34.82
N VAL A 182 3.24 2.03 36.14
CA VAL A 182 2.00 1.56 36.80
C VAL A 182 0.80 2.44 36.43
N VAL A 183 0.97 3.78 36.42
CA VAL A 183 -0.06 4.72 35.99
C VAL A 183 -0.42 4.48 34.53
N LEU A 184 0.56 4.34 33.64
CA LEU A 184 0.34 4.03 32.23
C LEU A 184 -0.46 2.75 32.13
N TYR A 185 0.00 1.63 32.73
CA TYR A 185 -0.72 0.36 32.75
C TYR A 185 -2.20 0.55 33.11
N SER A 186 -2.48 1.26 34.21
CA SER A 186 -3.84 1.55 34.65
C SER A 186 -4.67 2.28 33.60
N LEU A 187 -4.09 3.26 32.89
CA LEU A 187 -4.76 4.01 31.81
C LEU A 187 -5.01 3.17 30.54
N GLY A 188 -4.29 2.05 30.36
CA GLY A 188 -4.49 1.16 29.20
C GLY A 188 -5.54 0.07 29.42
N SER A 189 -5.83 -0.24 30.68
CA SER A 189 -6.82 -1.23 31.10
C SER A 189 -8.26 -0.72 31.00
N ALA A 190 -9.22 -1.64 31.09
CA ALA A 190 -10.65 -1.32 31.10
C ALA A 190 -11.08 -0.65 32.43
N GLN A 191 -10.90 0.67 32.52
CA GLN A 191 -11.17 1.45 33.74
C GLN A 191 -12.50 2.20 33.72
N SER A 192 -12.95 2.61 34.91
CA SER A 192 -14.15 3.45 35.07
C SER A 192 -13.88 4.92 34.76
N ALA A 193 -14.95 5.66 34.44
CA ALA A 193 -14.85 7.09 34.16
C ALA A 193 -14.33 7.90 35.37
N LEU A 194 -14.71 7.49 36.59
CA LEU A 194 -14.25 8.12 37.82
C LEU A 194 -12.73 7.94 38.00
N PHE A 195 -12.22 6.72 37.84
CA PHE A 195 -10.80 6.47 37.92
C PHE A 195 -10.02 7.26 36.87
N LEU A 196 -10.47 7.25 35.61
CA LEU A 196 -9.77 7.93 34.51
C LEU A 196 -9.66 9.45 34.73
N GLN A 197 -10.66 10.09 35.35
CA GLN A 197 -10.59 11.50 35.71
C GLN A 197 -9.43 11.78 36.69
N HIS A 198 -9.32 10.98 37.75
CA HIS A 198 -8.26 11.13 38.74
C HIS A 198 -6.89 10.67 38.21
N GLY A 199 -6.82 9.53 37.53
CA GLY A 199 -5.60 9.00 36.93
C GLY A 199 -4.98 9.95 35.91
N LEU A 200 -5.78 10.59 35.05
CA LEU A 200 -5.28 11.62 34.12
C LEU A 200 -4.83 12.89 34.87
N ALA A 201 -5.45 13.24 36.00
CA ALA A 201 -4.99 14.36 36.83
C ALA A 201 -3.64 14.07 37.50
N THR A 202 -3.47 12.88 38.07
CA THR A 202 -2.18 12.42 38.63
C THR A 202 -1.11 12.35 37.54
N GLN A 203 -1.46 11.85 36.35
CA GLN A 203 -0.56 11.86 35.19
C GLN A 203 -0.10 13.29 34.84
N ARG A 204 -1.01 14.26 34.72
CA ARG A 204 -0.63 15.67 34.46
C ARG A 204 0.27 16.24 35.55
N ALA A 205 -0.04 15.97 36.81
CA ALA A 205 0.77 16.43 37.93
C ALA A 205 2.19 15.86 37.89
N LEU A 206 2.35 14.60 37.51
CA LEU A 206 3.66 13.97 37.33
C LEU A 206 4.45 14.62 36.19
N VAL A 207 3.83 14.80 35.02
CA VAL A 207 4.50 15.41 33.85
C VAL A 207 4.90 16.85 34.12
N SER A 208 4.04 17.64 34.77
CA SER A 208 4.34 19.04 35.10
C SER A 208 5.42 19.20 36.16
N LYS A 209 5.56 18.24 37.08
CA LYS A 209 6.60 18.30 38.13
C LYS A 209 7.92 17.69 37.70
N PHE A 210 7.89 16.71 36.78
CA PHE A 210 9.06 15.93 36.37
C PHE A 210 9.07 15.73 34.84
N PRO A 211 9.25 16.79 34.05
CA PRO A 211 9.23 16.66 32.60
C PRO A 211 10.46 15.92 32.07
N GLU A 212 11.63 16.04 32.73
CA GLU A 212 12.89 15.37 32.39
C GLU A 212 12.73 13.83 32.27
N LEU A 213 11.90 13.22 33.14
CA LEU A 213 11.62 11.77 33.15
C LEU A 213 11.06 11.25 31.81
N LEU A 214 10.28 12.08 31.10
CA LEU A 214 9.61 11.70 29.85
C LEU A 214 10.40 12.10 28.60
N PHE A 215 11.19 13.17 28.70
CA PHE A 215 11.84 13.80 27.56
C PHE A 215 13.33 13.47 27.44
N GLU A 216 14.02 13.07 28.51
CA GLU A 216 15.46 12.74 28.43
C GLU A 216 15.74 11.22 28.44
N GLU A 217 15.08 10.44 29.29
CA GLU A 217 15.54 9.05 29.55
C GLU A 217 14.83 7.93 28.77
N ASP A 218 13.50 7.99 28.54
CA ASP A 218 12.72 6.81 28.10
C ASP A 218 11.70 7.16 26.99
N THR A 219 12.14 7.08 25.72
CA THR A 219 11.32 7.42 24.52
C THR A 219 10.08 6.54 24.38
N GLU A 220 10.15 5.28 24.81
CA GLU A 220 9.04 4.33 24.75
C GLU A 220 7.88 4.72 25.67
N LEU A 221 8.17 5.31 26.85
CA LEU A 221 7.14 5.77 27.79
C LEU A 221 6.34 6.94 27.23
N CYS A 222 7.00 7.87 26.53
CA CYS A 222 6.33 8.99 25.88
C CYS A 222 5.41 8.51 24.74
N ALA A 223 5.88 7.54 23.95
CA ALA A 223 5.09 6.91 22.89
C ALA A 223 3.82 6.23 23.46
N ASP A 224 3.99 5.40 24.49
CA ASP A 224 2.89 4.68 25.14
C ASP A 224 1.89 5.63 25.81
N LEU A 225 2.39 6.71 26.45
CA LEU A 225 1.55 7.76 26.99
C LEU A 225 0.71 8.44 25.90
N CYS A 226 1.33 8.87 24.79
CA CYS A 226 0.65 9.52 23.67
C CYS A 226 -0.46 8.61 23.10
N LEU A 227 -0.18 7.32 22.93
CA LEU A 227 -1.15 6.33 22.45
C LEU A 227 -2.35 6.20 23.38
N ARG A 228 -2.12 6.06 24.69
CA ARG A 228 -3.18 5.95 25.69
C ARG A 228 -4.01 7.24 25.76
N LEU A 229 -3.37 8.41 25.73
CA LEU A 229 -4.06 9.71 25.73
C LEU A 229 -4.96 9.87 24.49
N LEU A 230 -4.44 9.58 23.29
CA LEU A 230 -5.23 9.64 22.05
C LEU A 230 -6.42 8.68 22.06
N ARG A 231 -6.25 7.46 22.60
CA ARG A 231 -7.35 6.51 22.76
C ARG A 231 -8.47 7.10 23.63
N HIS A 232 -8.11 7.79 24.72
CA HIS A 232 -9.08 8.45 25.61
C HIS A 232 -9.69 9.73 25.01
N CYS A 233 -8.97 10.44 24.14
CA CYS A 233 -9.53 11.52 23.33
C CYS A 233 -10.64 11.03 22.38
N GLY A 234 -10.63 9.77 21.97
CA GLY A 234 -11.70 9.10 21.22
C GLY A 234 -12.84 8.51 22.07
N SER A 235 -12.86 8.73 23.39
CA SER A 235 -13.86 8.16 24.30
C SER A 235 -15.28 8.73 24.06
N ARG A 236 -16.31 7.90 24.29
CA ARG A 236 -17.72 8.35 24.23
C ARG A 236 -18.09 9.31 25.36
N VAL A 237 -17.37 9.26 26.48
CA VAL A 237 -17.63 10.08 27.68
C VAL A 237 -16.95 11.44 27.56
N SER A 238 -17.72 12.53 27.66
CA SER A 238 -17.20 13.89 27.44
C SER A 238 -16.17 14.33 28.49
N THR A 239 -16.38 14.00 29.76
CA THR A 239 -15.45 14.38 30.84
C THR A 239 -14.07 13.78 30.64
N ILE A 240 -14.00 12.51 30.24
CA ILE A 240 -12.74 11.82 29.93
C ILE A 240 -12.03 12.49 28.77
N ARG A 241 -12.76 12.84 27.70
CA ARG A 241 -12.18 13.54 26.54
C ARG A 241 -11.56 14.88 26.93
N THR A 242 -12.23 15.67 27.77
CA THR A 242 -11.70 16.96 28.25
C THR A 242 -10.42 16.76 29.06
N HIS A 243 -10.40 15.80 29.99
CA HIS A 243 -9.19 15.50 30.77
C HIS A 243 -8.04 14.97 29.91
N ALA A 244 -8.32 14.10 28.94
CA ALA A 244 -7.30 13.56 28.02
C ALA A 244 -6.75 14.67 27.09
N SER A 245 -7.62 15.54 26.58
CA SER A 245 -7.23 16.70 25.76
C SER A 245 -6.34 17.66 26.54
N ALA A 246 -6.68 17.96 27.80
CA ALA A 246 -5.85 18.78 28.68
C ALA A 246 -4.50 18.13 28.98
N SER A 247 -4.45 16.80 29.16
CA SER A 247 -3.20 16.06 29.36
C SER A 247 -2.29 16.10 28.14
N LEU A 248 -2.86 15.94 26.95
CA LEU A 248 -2.10 15.95 25.70
C LEU A 248 -1.58 17.35 25.37
N TYR A 249 -2.41 18.38 25.57
CA TYR A 249 -2.00 19.78 25.46
C TYR A 249 -0.84 20.13 26.41
N LEU A 250 -0.95 19.73 27.70
CA LEU A 250 0.12 19.97 28.68
C LEU A 250 1.43 19.29 28.28
N LEU A 251 1.36 18.07 27.73
CA LEU A 251 2.55 17.35 27.24
C LEU A 251 3.25 18.12 26.11
N MET A 252 2.48 18.65 25.14
CA MET A 252 3.01 19.48 24.04
C MET A 252 3.65 20.76 24.57
N ARG A 253 2.97 21.44 25.52
CA ARG A 253 3.44 22.67 26.13
C ARG A 253 4.75 22.47 26.90
N GLN A 254 4.83 21.45 27.75
CA GLN A 254 6.03 21.17 28.55
C GLN A 254 7.23 20.78 27.67
N ASN A 255 7.01 20.04 26.59
CA ASN A 255 8.09 19.73 25.65
C ASN A 255 8.60 20.99 24.92
N PHE A 256 7.69 21.89 24.55
CA PHE A 256 8.04 23.18 23.94
C PHE A 256 8.82 24.10 24.89
N GLU A 257 8.45 24.16 26.17
CA GLU A 257 9.17 24.97 27.17
C GLU A 257 10.63 24.51 27.39
N ILE A 258 10.96 23.24 27.11
CA ILE A 258 12.32 22.69 27.23
C ILE A 258 13.17 22.99 25.99
N GLY A 259 12.62 22.76 24.79
CA GLY A 259 13.39 22.77 23.54
C GLY A 259 13.05 23.87 22.53
N ASN A 260 12.09 24.77 22.84
CA ASN A 260 11.45 25.70 21.88
C ASN A 260 10.85 25.00 20.63
N ASN A 261 10.64 23.69 20.71
CA ASN A 261 9.96 22.86 19.74
C ASN A 261 9.29 21.69 20.48
N PHE A 262 8.32 21.02 19.86
CA PHE A 262 7.80 19.76 20.40
C PHE A 262 7.82 18.62 19.38
N ALA A 263 8.86 18.59 18.55
CA ALA A 263 8.98 17.63 17.44
C ALA A 263 8.82 16.17 17.89
N ARG A 264 9.39 15.82 19.05
CA ARG A 264 9.25 14.50 19.68
C ARG A 264 7.80 14.13 19.98
N VAL A 265 7.06 14.99 20.69
CA VAL A 265 5.64 14.74 21.00
C VAL A 265 4.80 14.74 19.72
N LYS A 266 5.07 15.66 18.79
CA LYS A 266 4.42 15.75 17.47
C LYS A 266 4.52 14.42 16.72
N MET A 267 5.71 13.83 16.65
CA MET A 267 5.94 12.53 16.02
C MET A 267 5.21 11.40 16.75
N GLN A 268 5.31 11.32 18.08
CA GLN A 268 4.69 10.24 18.85
C GLN A 268 3.16 10.25 18.78
N VAL A 269 2.53 11.43 18.81
CA VAL A 269 1.08 11.60 18.62
C VAL A 269 0.68 11.17 17.22
N THR A 270 1.45 11.57 16.21
CA THR A 270 1.19 11.20 14.80
C THR A 270 1.29 9.69 14.60
N MET A 271 2.34 9.05 15.10
CA MET A 271 2.52 7.59 15.04
C MET A 271 1.42 6.82 15.78
N SER A 272 1.09 7.28 16.98
CA SER A 272 0.06 6.68 17.82
C SER A 272 -1.31 6.73 17.15
N LEU A 273 -1.65 7.83 16.47
CA LEU A 273 -2.88 7.95 15.72
C LEU A 273 -2.93 6.95 14.55
N SER A 274 -1.85 6.85 13.77
CA SER A 274 -1.75 5.89 12.65
C SER A 274 -1.99 4.45 13.09
N SER A 275 -1.35 4.05 14.21
CA SER A 275 -1.52 2.72 14.80
C SER A 275 -2.95 2.49 15.31
N LEU A 276 -3.53 3.48 15.99
CA LEU A 276 -4.88 3.39 16.56
C LEU A 276 -5.93 3.18 15.46
N VAL A 277 -5.79 3.90 14.35
CA VAL A 277 -6.74 3.82 13.22
C VAL A 277 -6.58 2.51 12.44
N GLY A 278 -5.36 1.98 12.30
CA GLY A 278 -5.09 0.72 11.62
C GLY A 278 -5.54 -0.54 12.40
N THR A 279 -5.61 -0.48 13.73
CA THR A 279 -5.82 -1.67 14.57
C THR A 279 -7.21 -1.74 15.23
N THR A 280 -7.88 -0.61 15.47
CA THR A 280 -9.08 -0.57 16.32
C THR A 280 -10.37 -0.50 15.50
N GLN A 281 -11.15 -1.58 15.50
CA GLN A 281 -12.45 -1.65 14.80
C GLN A 281 -13.54 -0.74 15.40
N SER A 282 -13.44 -0.35 16.69
CA SER A 282 -14.46 0.39 17.44
C SER A 282 -14.05 1.83 17.82
N PHE A 283 -13.26 2.47 16.99
CA PHE A 283 -12.79 3.84 17.20
C PHE A 283 -13.83 4.90 16.76
N SER A 284 -14.12 5.89 17.60
CA SER A 284 -15.04 6.99 17.28
C SER A 284 -14.28 8.24 16.84
N GLU A 285 -14.29 8.46 15.53
CA GLU A 285 -13.62 9.57 14.88
C GLU A 285 -14.21 10.93 15.26
N GLU A 286 -15.54 11.06 15.27
CA GLU A 286 -16.25 12.30 15.62
C GLU A 286 -15.83 12.81 17.01
N HIS A 287 -15.68 11.89 17.96
CA HIS A 287 -15.23 12.21 19.30
C HIS A 287 -13.78 12.67 19.34
N LEU A 288 -12.88 12.03 18.58
CA LEU A 288 -11.50 12.50 18.49
C LEU A 288 -11.41 13.88 17.83
N ARG A 289 -12.13 14.12 16.73
CA ARG A 289 -12.17 15.46 16.07
C ARG A 289 -12.60 16.56 17.05
N ARG A 290 -13.56 16.29 17.92
CA ARG A 290 -13.98 17.23 18.98
C ARG A 290 -12.87 17.49 20.01
N SER A 291 -12.16 16.45 20.43
CA SER A 291 -11.01 16.56 21.34
C SER A 291 -9.87 17.37 20.74
N LEU A 292 -9.51 17.11 19.47
CA LEU A 292 -8.48 17.88 18.74
C LEU A 292 -8.86 19.36 18.64
N LYS A 293 -10.14 19.68 18.36
CA LYS A 293 -10.64 21.07 18.38
C LYS A 293 -10.50 21.70 19.77
N THR A 294 -10.69 20.93 20.83
CA THR A 294 -10.57 21.43 22.23
C THR A 294 -9.11 21.76 22.55
N ILE A 295 -8.16 20.95 22.06
CA ILE A 295 -6.71 21.21 22.20
C ILE A 295 -6.31 22.50 21.47
N LEU A 296 -6.84 22.73 20.27
CA LEU A 296 -6.59 23.96 19.52
C LEU A 296 -7.06 25.20 20.32
N THR A 297 -8.26 25.14 20.92
CA THR A 297 -8.74 26.21 21.79
C THR A 297 -7.82 26.44 23.00
N TYR A 298 -7.29 25.39 23.61
CA TYR A 298 -6.31 25.55 24.71
C TYR A 298 -5.01 26.23 24.25
N ALA A 299 -4.55 25.99 23.02
CA ALA A 299 -3.36 26.65 22.48
C ALA A 299 -3.63 28.12 22.14
N GLU A 300 -4.81 28.46 21.61
CA GLU A 300 -5.19 29.85 21.27
C GLU A 300 -5.42 30.72 22.52
N GLU A 301 -5.93 30.13 23.60
CA GLU A 301 -6.24 30.83 24.86
C GLU A 301 -5.03 30.95 25.81
N ASP A 302 -3.89 30.33 25.51
CA ASP A 302 -2.70 30.38 26.38
C ASP A 302 -1.95 31.71 26.25
N VAL A 303 -2.18 32.60 27.22
CA VAL A 303 -1.52 33.90 27.31
C VAL A 303 -0.01 33.78 27.50
N GLY A 304 0.50 32.69 28.08
CA GLY A 304 1.91 32.51 28.40
C GLY A 304 2.81 32.26 27.19
N LEU A 305 2.25 31.73 26.10
CA LEU A 305 2.98 31.34 24.88
C LEU A 305 2.50 32.09 23.63
N ARG A 306 1.73 33.16 23.81
CA ARG A 306 1.05 33.89 22.72
C ARG A 306 2.00 34.51 21.69
N ASP A 307 3.21 34.92 22.11
CA ASP A 307 4.23 35.52 21.25
C ASP A 307 5.23 34.48 20.70
N SER A 308 4.94 33.17 20.84
CA SER A 308 5.79 32.07 20.36
C SER A 308 5.19 31.36 19.14
N THR A 309 6.00 30.53 18.46
CA THR A 309 5.55 29.66 17.35
C THR A 309 4.73 28.44 17.81
N PHE A 310 4.45 28.31 19.12
CA PHE A 310 3.79 27.12 19.68
C PHE A 310 2.38 26.91 19.09
N ALA A 311 1.57 27.97 19.05
CA ALA A 311 0.19 27.87 18.56
C ALA A 311 0.15 27.46 17.07
N GLU A 312 1.06 27.98 16.25
CA GLU A 312 1.21 27.62 14.84
C GLU A 312 1.61 26.15 14.68
N GLN A 313 2.61 25.68 15.42
CA GLN A 313 3.03 24.27 15.40
C GLN A 313 1.91 23.31 15.86
N VAL A 314 1.10 23.70 16.86
CA VAL A 314 -0.06 22.90 17.31
C VAL A 314 -1.13 22.88 16.23
N GLN A 315 -1.41 24.01 15.58
CA GLN A 315 -2.37 24.09 14.47
C GLN A 315 -1.96 23.17 13.31
N ASP A 316 -0.68 23.18 12.92
CA ASP A 316 -0.14 22.32 11.87
C ASP A 316 -0.26 20.84 12.23
N LEU A 317 0.06 20.46 13.47
CA LEU A 317 -0.15 19.10 13.95
C LEU A 317 -1.64 18.73 13.89
N MET A 318 -2.53 19.58 14.39
CA MET A 318 -3.98 19.29 14.37
C MET A 318 -4.51 19.14 12.94
N PHE A 319 -4.04 19.97 11.99
CA PHE A 319 -4.38 19.85 10.58
C PHE A 319 -3.92 18.51 10.01
N ASN A 320 -2.67 18.12 10.26
CA ASN A 320 -2.13 16.82 9.84
C ASN A 320 -2.92 15.64 10.42
N LEU A 321 -3.24 15.65 11.72
CA LEU A 321 -4.06 14.60 12.34
C LEU A 321 -5.48 14.57 11.77
N HIS A 322 -6.06 15.72 11.44
CA HIS A 322 -7.38 15.78 10.81
C HIS A 322 -7.40 15.21 9.39
N MET A 323 -6.35 15.48 8.61
CA MET A 323 -6.15 14.91 7.29
C MET A 323 -6.03 13.39 7.36
N ILE A 324 -5.19 12.88 8.27
CA ILE A 324 -5.03 11.43 8.50
C ILE A 324 -6.38 10.80 8.88
N LEU A 325 -7.15 11.41 9.79
CA LEU A 325 -8.47 10.90 10.17
C LEU A 325 -9.45 10.89 8.99
N THR A 326 -9.46 11.96 8.18
CA THR A 326 -10.36 12.05 7.03
C THR A 326 -10.02 11.00 5.98
N ASP A 327 -8.74 10.85 5.62
CA ASP A 327 -8.31 9.89 4.62
C ASP A 327 -8.49 8.45 5.11
N THR A 328 -8.31 8.17 6.40
CA THR A 328 -8.54 6.83 6.98
C THR A 328 -10.02 6.45 7.09
N VAL A 329 -10.93 7.42 7.21
CA VAL A 329 -12.37 7.16 7.13
C VAL A 329 -12.78 6.88 5.71
N LYS A 330 -12.33 7.69 4.76
CA LYS A 330 -12.47 7.38 3.33
C LYS A 330 -11.91 6.00 3.00
N MET A 331 -10.79 5.61 3.63
CA MET A 331 -10.20 4.28 3.44
C MET A 331 -11.12 3.15 3.92
N LYS A 332 -11.90 3.36 4.99
CA LYS A 332 -12.92 2.41 5.46
C LYS A 332 -14.15 2.38 4.57
N GLU A 333 -14.57 3.54 4.07
CA GLU A 333 -15.72 3.66 3.15
C GLU A 333 -15.45 3.04 1.78
N HIS A 334 -14.18 3.04 1.34
CA HIS A 334 -13.76 2.55 0.03
C HIS A 334 -12.99 1.22 0.10
N GLN A 335 -13.23 0.38 1.10
CA GLN A 335 -12.55 -0.93 1.20
C GLN A 335 -12.83 -1.87 0.02
N GLU A 336 -13.98 -1.68 -0.63
CA GLU A 336 -14.43 -2.46 -1.79
C GLU A 336 -13.81 -1.96 -3.11
N ASP A 337 -13.22 -0.76 -3.13
CA ASP A 337 -12.55 -0.15 -4.29
C ASP A 337 -11.02 -0.29 -4.13
N PRO A 338 -10.36 -1.31 -4.72
CA PRO A 338 -8.94 -1.54 -4.50
C PRO A 338 -8.07 -0.40 -5.02
N GLU A 339 -8.43 0.25 -6.13
CA GLU A 339 -7.68 1.38 -6.68
C GLU A 339 -7.79 2.63 -5.80
N MET A 340 -8.99 2.98 -5.34
CA MET A 340 -9.17 4.10 -4.41
C MET A 340 -8.51 3.82 -3.07
N LEU A 341 -8.58 2.58 -2.58
CA LEU A 341 -7.91 2.17 -1.35
C LEU A 341 -6.40 2.44 -1.45
N ILE A 342 -5.76 1.99 -2.53
CA ILE A 342 -4.32 2.22 -2.76
C ILE A 342 -4.00 3.71 -2.93
N ASP A 343 -4.84 4.50 -3.61
CA ASP A 343 -4.66 5.95 -3.73
C ASP A 343 -4.73 6.66 -2.37
N LEU A 344 -5.66 6.25 -1.50
CA LEU A 344 -5.79 6.76 -0.14
C LEU A 344 -4.61 6.34 0.73
N MET A 345 -4.18 5.07 0.65
CA MET A 345 -2.96 4.58 1.31
C MET A 345 -1.73 5.38 0.88
N TYR A 346 -1.57 5.65 -0.42
CA TYR A 346 -0.49 6.48 -0.94
C TYR A 346 -0.56 7.91 -0.43
N ARG A 347 -1.76 8.53 -0.40
CA ARG A 347 -1.95 9.89 0.11
C ARG A 347 -1.55 9.99 1.58
N ILE A 348 -1.98 9.03 2.40
CA ILE A 348 -1.60 8.92 3.81
C ILE A 348 -0.07 8.73 3.92
N ALA A 349 0.50 7.80 3.16
CA ALA A 349 1.94 7.56 3.13
C ALA A 349 2.72 8.83 2.73
N ARG A 350 2.22 9.62 1.79
CA ARG A 350 2.84 10.87 1.33
C ARG A 350 2.73 11.97 2.39
N GLY A 351 1.65 12.00 3.16
CA GLY A 351 1.52 12.87 4.34
C GLY A 351 2.59 12.60 5.41
N TYR A 352 3.20 11.41 5.42
CA TYR A 352 4.30 11.04 6.32
C TYR A 352 5.70 11.21 5.72
N GLN A 353 5.89 11.97 4.64
CA GLN A 353 7.23 12.24 4.10
C GLN A 353 8.18 12.85 5.15
N GLY A 354 7.66 13.60 6.13
CA GLY A 354 8.44 14.13 7.26
C GLY A 354 8.76 13.11 8.37
N SER A 355 8.31 11.86 8.27
CA SER A 355 8.55 10.79 9.25
C SER A 355 8.89 9.48 8.53
N PRO A 356 10.20 9.19 8.32
CA PRO A 356 10.65 8.04 7.56
C PRO A 356 10.09 6.69 8.06
N ASP A 357 9.99 6.44 9.37
CA ASP A 357 9.43 5.19 9.92
C ASP A 357 7.97 4.96 9.52
N LEU A 358 7.16 6.02 9.54
CA LEU A 358 5.76 5.94 9.12
C LEU A 358 5.66 5.76 7.62
N ARG A 359 6.43 6.54 6.83
CA ARG A 359 6.49 6.37 5.37
C ARG A 359 6.84 4.93 5.01
N LEU A 360 7.86 4.35 5.66
CA LEU A 360 8.29 2.97 5.46
C LEU A 360 7.19 1.96 5.80
N THR A 361 6.55 2.12 6.96
CA THR A 361 5.46 1.23 7.40
C THR A 361 4.31 1.22 6.38
N TRP A 362 3.94 2.38 5.85
CA TRP A 362 2.88 2.48 4.85
C TRP A 362 3.28 1.89 3.50
N LEU A 363 4.51 2.10 3.04
CA LEU A 363 5.03 1.44 1.83
C LEU A 363 5.01 -0.09 1.99
N GLN A 364 5.36 -0.62 3.17
CA GLN A 364 5.24 -2.05 3.47
C GLN A 364 3.79 -2.56 3.45
N ASN A 365 2.86 -1.81 4.07
CA ASN A 365 1.44 -2.16 4.05
C ASN A 365 0.87 -2.14 2.63
N MET A 366 1.24 -1.15 1.81
CA MET A 366 0.85 -1.07 0.40
C MET A 366 1.41 -2.26 -0.40
N ALA A 367 2.67 -2.64 -0.19
CA ALA A 367 3.26 -3.80 -0.83
C ALA A 367 2.52 -5.10 -0.46
N GLY A 368 2.18 -5.26 0.83
CA GLY A 368 1.37 -6.37 1.31
C GLY A 368 0.01 -6.42 0.61
N LYS A 369 -0.67 -5.27 0.49
CA LYS A 369 -1.97 -5.20 -0.17
C LYS A 369 -1.89 -5.50 -1.68
N HIS A 370 -0.86 -5.01 -2.36
CA HIS A 370 -0.61 -5.36 -3.77
C HIS A 370 -0.30 -6.85 -3.95
N ALA A 371 0.46 -7.45 -3.04
CA ALA A 371 0.75 -8.88 -3.06
C ALA A 371 -0.52 -9.73 -2.87
N GLU A 372 -1.45 -9.32 -1.99
CA GLU A 372 -2.77 -9.95 -1.84
C GLU A 372 -3.59 -9.90 -3.13
N LEU A 373 -3.50 -8.80 -3.88
CA LEU A 373 -4.21 -8.60 -5.15
C LEU A 373 -3.49 -9.24 -6.35
N GLY A 374 -2.33 -9.85 -6.17
CA GLY A 374 -1.52 -10.43 -7.26
C GLY A 374 -0.71 -9.40 -8.08
N ASN A 375 -0.71 -8.13 -7.67
CA ASN A 375 0.02 -7.03 -8.33
C ASN A 375 1.49 -6.99 -7.87
N HIS A 376 2.25 -8.01 -8.24
CA HIS A 376 3.63 -8.18 -7.75
C HIS A 376 4.61 -7.10 -8.25
N ALA A 377 4.36 -6.50 -9.42
CA ALA A 377 5.19 -5.42 -9.93
C ALA A 377 5.09 -4.16 -9.05
N GLU A 378 3.87 -3.79 -8.67
CA GLU A 378 3.58 -2.65 -7.78
C GLU A 378 4.09 -2.92 -6.35
N ALA A 379 3.94 -4.16 -5.86
CA ALA A 379 4.50 -4.58 -4.57
C ALA A 379 6.04 -4.45 -4.54
N ALA A 380 6.71 -4.86 -5.62
CA ALA A 380 8.15 -4.70 -5.76
C ALA A 380 8.56 -3.22 -5.76
N GLN A 381 7.84 -2.37 -6.50
CA GLN A 381 8.10 -0.92 -6.50
C GLN A 381 7.94 -0.31 -5.10
N CYS A 382 6.93 -0.70 -4.33
CA CYS A 382 6.79 -0.25 -2.94
C CYS A 382 8.01 -0.61 -2.08
N MET A 383 8.56 -1.82 -2.27
CA MET A 383 9.77 -2.25 -1.57
C MET A 383 11.04 -1.53 -2.04
N VAL A 384 11.13 -1.19 -3.33
CA VAL A 384 12.24 -0.39 -3.88
C VAL A 384 12.21 1.04 -3.30
N HIS A 385 11.03 1.68 -3.25
CA HIS A 385 10.87 2.98 -2.59
C HIS A 385 11.22 2.91 -1.10
N ALA A 386 10.80 1.86 -0.40
CA ALA A 386 11.16 1.61 0.99
C ALA A 386 12.68 1.45 1.19
N ALA A 387 13.35 0.68 0.32
CA ALA A 387 14.80 0.50 0.37
C ALA A 387 15.54 1.80 0.07
N ALA A 388 15.06 2.60 -0.87
CA ALA A 388 15.66 3.88 -1.22
C ALA A 388 15.53 4.92 -0.10
N LEU A 389 14.38 4.97 0.58
CA LEU A 389 14.19 5.80 1.76
C LEU A 389 15.18 5.44 2.88
N VAL A 390 15.37 4.15 3.15
CA VAL A 390 16.36 3.68 4.13
C VAL A 390 17.78 3.98 3.67
N ALA A 391 18.08 3.85 2.38
CA ALA A 391 19.39 4.18 1.82
C ALA A 391 19.71 5.68 1.93
N GLU A 392 18.74 6.56 1.64
CA GLU A 392 18.88 8.02 1.82
C GLU A 392 19.22 8.34 3.28
N TYR A 393 18.50 7.72 4.22
CA TYR A 393 18.74 7.90 5.64
C TYR A 393 20.13 7.40 6.08
N LEU A 394 20.54 6.19 5.67
CA LEU A 394 21.85 5.65 6.01
C LEU A 394 22.98 6.50 5.42
N ALA A 395 22.81 7.04 4.22
CA ALA A 395 23.77 7.93 3.59
C ALA A 395 23.92 9.29 4.32
N LEU A 396 22.88 9.76 5.01
CA LEU A 396 22.96 10.95 5.87
C LEU A 396 23.76 10.69 7.16
N LEU A 397 23.73 9.45 7.68
CA LEU A 397 24.43 9.07 8.91
C LEU A 397 25.91 8.74 8.67
N GLU A 398 26.19 7.89 7.68
CA GLU A 398 27.53 7.37 7.41
C GLU A 398 27.83 7.35 5.91
N ASP A 399 28.89 8.05 5.51
CA ASP A 399 29.41 7.99 4.13
C ASP A 399 30.29 6.74 3.94
N SER A 400 29.64 5.59 3.74
CA SER A 400 30.29 4.31 3.47
C SER A 400 30.27 3.99 1.98
N ARG A 401 31.45 3.85 1.37
CA ARG A 401 31.60 3.59 -0.09
C ARG A 401 30.90 2.33 -0.64
N TYR A 402 30.57 1.37 0.22
CA TYR A 402 29.87 0.13 -0.17
C TYR A 402 28.35 0.25 -0.05
N LEU A 403 27.83 1.30 0.60
CA LEU A 403 26.41 1.59 0.68
C LEU A 403 25.96 2.39 -0.55
N PRO A 404 24.68 2.27 -0.94
CA PRO A 404 24.11 3.10 -1.99
C PRO A 404 24.16 4.58 -1.60
N VAL A 405 24.50 5.43 -2.57
CA VAL A 405 24.39 6.89 -2.48
C VAL A 405 22.92 7.28 -2.59
N GLY A 406 22.19 7.10 -1.49
CA GLY A 406 20.79 7.47 -1.34
C GLY A 406 19.86 6.94 -2.44
N CYS A 407 18.83 7.72 -2.76
CA CYS A 407 17.79 7.41 -3.75
C CYS A 407 18.33 7.33 -5.19
N VAL A 408 19.41 8.04 -5.50
CA VAL A 408 19.99 8.09 -6.85
C VAL A 408 20.49 6.72 -7.29
N SER A 409 20.98 5.90 -6.34
CA SER A 409 21.45 4.54 -6.62
C SER A 409 20.35 3.60 -7.13
N PHE A 410 19.08 3.97 -6.94
CA PHE A 410 17.91 3.19 -7.32
C PHE A 410 17.26 3.66 -8.62
N GLN A 411 17.74 4.76 -9.23
CA GLN A 411 17.16 5.36 -10.43
C GLN A 411 17.14 4.40 -11.63
N ASN A 412 18.13 3.51 -11.73
CA ASN A 412 18.19 2.47 -12.77
C ASN A 412 17.08 1.42 -12.62
N ILE A 413 16.55 1.22 -11.40
CA ILE A 413 15.43 0.33 -11.14
C ILE A 413 14.12 1.08 -11.42
N SER A 414 13.98 2.31 -10.94
CA SER A 414 12.79 3.14 -11.14
C SER A 414 13.12 4.61 -10.96
N SER A 415 12.77 5.44 -11.95
CA SER A 415 12.94 6.89 -11.89
C SER A 415 12.05 7.56 -10.84
N ASN A 416 10.96 6.89 -10.43
CA ASN A 416 9.99 7.45 -9.49
C ASN A 416 10.55 7.51 -8.06
N VAL A 417 11.60 6.75 -7.77
CA VAL A 417 12.21 6.63 -6.44
C VAL A 417 12.78 7.96 -5.93
N LEU A 418 13.07 8.89 -6.83
CA LEU A 418 13.52 10.24 -6.48
C LEU A 418 12.49 11.02 -5.65
N GLU A 419 11.21 10.60 -5.63
CA GLU A 419 10.19 11.19 -4.74
C GLU A 419 10.45 10.93 -3.25
N GLU A 420 11.30 9.95 -2.92
CA GLU A 420 11.70 9.63 -1.54
C GLU A 420 12.92 10.43 -1.07
N SER A 421 13.58 11.17 -1.98
CA SER A 421 14.70 12.04 -1.59
C SER A 421 14.12 13.22 -0.80
N ALA A 422 14.40 13.22 0.50
CA ALA A 422 13.89 14.24 1.41
C ALA A 422 14.83 15.45 1.43
N ILE A 423 14.33 16.62 0.99
CA ILE A 423 15.04 17.91 1.05
C ILE A 423 14.39 18.83 2.11
N SER A 424 14.01 18.31 3.28
CA SER A 424 13.50 19.21 4.34
C SER A 424 14.56 19.44 5.41
N ASP A 425 14.87 20.70 5.68
CA ASP A 425 15.82 21.14 6.71
C ASP A 425 15.50 20.59 8.12
N ASP A 426 14.23 20.26 8.40
CA ASP A 426 13.77 19.66 9.66
C ASP A 426 14.23 18.19 9.87
N ILE A 427 14.69 17.51 8.81
CA ILE A 427 15.22 16.13 8.85
C ILE A 427 16.75 16.12 9.00
N LEU A 428 17.40 17.28 8.81
CA LEU A 428 18.86 17.41 8.69
C LEU A 428 19.59 17.63 10.02
N SER A 429 18.92 17.55 11.17
CA SER A 429 19.57 17.60 12.49
C SER A 429 19.75 16.20 13.09
N PRO A 430 20.84 15.47 12.77
CA PRO A 430 21.16 14.17 13.38
C PRO A 430 21.43 14.26 14.89
N ASP A 431 21.59 15.46 15.44
CA ASP A 431 21.92 15.73 16.85
C ASP A 431 20.70 15.76 17.79
N GLU A 432 19.45 15.70 17.29
CA GLU A 432 18.26 15.54 18.14
C GLU A 432 18.01 14.03 18.42
N GLU A 433 18.38 13.58 19.62
CA GLU A 433 18.12 12.23 20.14
C GLU A 433 16.62 11.87 20.04
N GLY A 434 16.28 11.00 19.08
CA GLY A 434 14.91 10.53 18.85
C GLY A 434 14.56 10.23 17.38
N PHE A 435 15.46 10.52 16.45
CA PHE A 435 15.25 10.36 15.02
C PHE A 435 15.48 8.91 14.54
N CYS A 436 14.45 8.26 13.97
CA CYS A 436 14.45 6.95 13.30
C CYS A 436 15.06 5.74 14.06
N SER A 437 14.35 5.23 15.08
CA SER A 437 14.75 4.03 15.86
C SER A 437 14.20 2.70 15.31
N GLY A 438 13.54 2.71 14.15
CA GLY A 438 12.96 1.51 13.55
C GLY A 438 14.01 0.43 13.24
N LYS A 439 13.69 -0.84 13.54
CA LYS A 439 14.55 -2.01 13.25
C LYS A 439 15.02 -2.12 11.79
N HIS A 440 14.33 -1.44 10.89
CA HIS A 440 14.59 -1.44 9.45
C HIS A 440 15.59 -0.38 8.98
N PHE A 441 15.87 0.66 9.78
CA PHE A 441 16.89 1.69 9.47
C PHE A 441 18.30 1.22 9.85
N THR A 442 18.66 0.04 9.36
CA THR A 442 19.97 -0.58 9.54
C THR A 442 20.41 -1.21 8.23
N GLU A 443 21.71 -1.48 8.05
CA GLU A 443 22.19 -2.17 6.85
C GLU A 443 21.50 -3.53 6.65
N LEU A 444 21.24 -4.27 7.72
CA LEU A 444 20.48 -5.54 7.68
C LEU A 444 19.02 -5.33 7.27
N GLY A 445 18.40 -4.24 7.72
CA GLY A 445 17.06 -3.84 7.31
C GLY A 445 16.99 -3.52 5.82
N LEU A 446 17.95 -2.75 5.31
CA LEU A 446 18.10 -2.44 3.87
C LEU A 446 18.25 -3.72 3.04
N VAL A 447 19.14 -4.63 3.45
CA VAL A 447 19.31 -5.95 2.80
C VAL A 447 17.98 -6.71 2.75
N GLY A 448 17.22 -6.73 3.86
CA GLY A 448 15.92 -7.41 3.92
C GLY A 448 14.86 -6.80 2.99
N LEU A 449 14.85 -5.48 2.80
CA LEU A 449 13.95 -4.79 1.87
C LEU A 449 14.31 -5.10 0.40
N LEU A 450 15.60 -5.07 0.06
CA LEU A 450 16.10 -5.41 -1.28
C LEU A 450 15.80 -6.88 -1.65
N GLU A 451 15.96 -7.80 -0.71
CA GLU A 451 15.63 -9.21 -0.91
C GLU A 451 14.13 -9.42 -1.18
N GLN A 452 13.26 -8.67 -0.48
CA GLN A 452 11.82 -8.69 -0.72
C GLN A 452 11.45 -8.08 -2.09
N ALA A 453 12.06 -6.95 -2.45
CA ALA A 453 11.88 -6.33 -3.78
C ALA A 453 12.25 -7.31 -4.91
N ALA A 454 13.41 -7.96 -4.80
CA ALA A 454 13.86 -8.96 -5.77
C ALA A 454 12.92 -10.17 -5.86
N ALA A 455 12.37 -10.63 -4.73
CA ALA A 455 11.39 -11.71 -4.71
C ALA A 455 10.09 -11.31 -5.44
N TYR A 456 9.55 -10.12 -5.15
CA TYR A 456 8.34 -9.64 -5.83
C TYR A 456 8.55 -9.40 -7.33
N PHE A 457 9.70 -8.84 -7.76
CA PHE A 457 10.02 -8.73 -9.18
C PHE A 457 10.11 -10.09 -9.85
N THR A 458 10.68 -11.09 -9.19
CA THR A 458 10.73 -12.47 -9.71
C THR A 458 9.33 -13.06 -9.88
N MET A 459 8.43 -12.84 -8.91
CA MET A 459 7.02 -13.28 -8.99
C MET A 459 6.24 -12.54 -10.07
N GLY A 460 6.51 -11.24 -10.27
CA GLY A 460 5.92 -10.42 -11.33
C GLY A 460 6.54 -10.66 -12.71
N GLY A 461 7.49 -11.59 -12.83
CA GLY A 461 8.20 -11.89 -14.08
C GLY A 461 9.09 -10.75 -14.57
N LEU A 462 9.53 -9.82 -13.72
CA LEU A 462 10.39 -8.68 -14.04
C LEU A 462 11.88 -8.99 -13.78
N TYR A 463 12.42 -9.99 -14.48
CA TYR A 463 13.75 -10.55 -14.22
C TYR A 463 14.91 -9.59 -14.45
N GLU A 464 14.79 -8.66 -15.40
CA GLU A 464 15.78 -7.63 -15.68
C GLU A 464 15.90 -6.65 -14.49
N ALA A 465 14.78 -6.30 -13.86
CA ALA A 465 14.77 -5.44 -12.67
C ALA A 465 15.40 -6.16 -11.45
N VAL A 466 15.28 -7.49 -11.34
CA VAL A 466 15.94 -8.29 -10.30
C VAL A 466 17.47 -8.11 -10.35
N ASN A 467 18.04 -8.04 -11.56
CA ASN A 467 19.46 -7.78 -11.74
C ASN A 467 19.87 -6.40 -11.22
N GLU A 468 19.11 -5.37 -11.55
CA GLU A 468 19.40 -4.00 -11.06
C GLU A 468 19.27 -3.91 -9.53
N VAL A 469 18.30 -4.59 -8.92
CA VAL A 469 18.21 -4.69 -7.44
C VAL A 469 19.44 -5.38 -6.86
N TYR A 470 19.86 -6.53 -7.41
CA TYR A 470 21.02 -7.24 -6.86
C TYR A 470 22.35 -6.51 -7.07
N LYS A 471 22.50 -5.66 -8.09
CA LYS A 471 23.67 -4.79 -8.22
C LYS A 471 23.83 -3.83 -7.04
N THR A 472 22.72 -3.37 -6.45
CA THR A 472 22.75 -2.53 -5.23
C THR A 472 23.05 -3.35 -3.98
N LEU A 473 22.63 -4.61 -3.93
CA LEU A 473 22.78 -5.50 -2.77
C LEU A 473 24.19 -6.13 -2.66
N ILE A 474 24.79 -6.54 -3.78
CA ILE A 474 26.06 -7.30 -3.79
C ILE A 474 27.20 -6.56 -3.06
N PRO A 475 27.46 -5.26 -3.29
CA PRO A 475 28.54 -4.55 -2.60
C PRO A 475 28.43 -4.58 -1.07
N ILE A 476 27.20 -4.54 -0.54
CA ILE A 476 26.92 -4.61 0.90
C ILE A 476 27.30 -6.00 1.44
N LEU A 477 26.89 -7.06 0.75
CA LEU A 477 27.19 -8.44 1.15
C LEU A 477 28.68 -8.78 1.05
N GLU A 478 29.39 -8.21 0.06
CA GLU A 478 30.84 -8.33 -0.08
C GLU A 478 31.59 -7.67 1.08
N ALA A 479 31.16 -6.47 1.49
CA ALA A 479 31.72 -5.77 2.65
C ALA A 479 31.54 -6.57 3.94
N HIS A 480 30.37 -7.22 4.13
CA HIS A 480 30.08 -8.08 5.28
C HIS A 480 30.72 -9.47 5.21
N ARG A 481 31.28 -9.85 4.05
CA ARG A 481 31.84 -11.19 3.77
C ARG A 481 30.83 -12.32 3.96
N ASP A 482 29.55 -12.07 3.68
CA ASP A 482 28.50 -13.10 3.72
C ASP A 482 28.48 -13.92 2.42
N TYR A 483 29.46 -14.80 2.28
CA TYR A 483 29.61 -15.64 1.08
C TYR A 483 28.43 -16.59 0.85
N LYS A 484 27.68 -16.94 1.91
CA LYS A 484 26.51 -17.82 1.80
C LYS A 484 25.36 -17.09 1.10
N LYS A 485 25.08 -15.85 1.51
CA LYS A 485 24.08 -15.02 0.82
C LYS A 485 24.52 -14.65 -0.59
N LEU A 486 25.80 -14.31 -0.81
CA LEU A 486 26.33 -14.04 -2.14
C LEU A 486 26.10 -15.23 -3.09
N ALA A 487 26.40 -16.46 -2.66
CA ALA A 487 26.14 -17.65 -3.47
C ALA A 487 24.65 -17.81 -3.82
N ALA A 488 23.75 -17.55 -2.86
CA ALA A 488 22.31 -17.61 -3.09
C ALA A 488 21.82 -16.52 -4.07
N VAL A 489 22.32 -15.29 -3.95
CA VAL A 489 22.00 -14.17 -4.85
C VAL A 489 22.46 -14.48 -6.28
N HIS A 490 23.70 -14.98 -6.46
CA HIS A 490 24.18 -15.38 -7.78
C HIS A 490 23.41 -16.56 -8.36
N GLY A 491 22.95 -17.52 -7.53
CA GLY A 491 22.05 -18.58 -7.97
C GLY A 491 20.72 -18.04 -8.50
N LYS A 492 20.09 -17.10 -7.79
CA LYS A 492 18.86 -16.43 -8.24
C LYS A 492 19.07 -15.61 -9.52
N LEU A 493 20.21 -14.94 -9.66
CA LEU A 493 20.57 -14.23 -10.90
C LEU A 493 20.73 -15.20 -12.07
N GLN A 494 21.38 -16.35 -11.87
CA GLN A 494 21.47 -17.38 -12.90
C GLN A 494 20.08 -17.83 -13.36
N GLU A 495 19.17 -18.10 -12.43
CA GLU A 495 17.77 -18.45 -12.77
C GLU A 495 17.07 -17.33 -13.53
N ALA A 496 17.23 -16.07 -13.10
CA ALA A 496 16.64 -14.90 -13.77
C ALA A 496 17.13 -14.77 -15.22
N PHE A 497 18.45 -14.84 -15.46
CA PHE A 497 19.00 -14.79 -16.81
C PHE A 497 18.61 -15.97 -17.67
N THR A 498 18.52 -17.17 -17.08
CA THR A 498 18.04 -18.38 -17.76
C THR A 498 16.60 -18.18 -18.24
N LYS A 499 15.73 -17.62 -17.40
CA LYS A 499 14.35 -17.27 -17.77
C LYS A 499 14.28 -16.22 -18.88
N ILE A 500 15.11 -15.17 -18.81
CA ILE A 500 15.20 -14.15 -19.87
C ILE A 500 15.60 -14.80 -21.21
N MET A 501 16.62 -15.65 -21.20
CA MET A 501 17.10 -16.34 -22.42
C MET A 501 16.03 -17.24 -23.04
N HIS A 502 15.40 -18.12 -22.25
CA HIS A 502 14.41 -19.07 -22.77
C HIS A 502 13.12 -18.39 -23.26
N GLN A 503 12.80 -17.19 -22.77
CA GLN A 503 11.56 -16.47 -23.07
C GLN A 503 11.73 -15.40 -24.15
N SER A 504 12.89 -15.35 -24.83
CA SER A 504 13.20 -14.38 -25.89
C SER A 504 12.27 -14.45 -27.11
N SER A 505 11.43 -15.49 -27.22
CA SER A 505 10.40 -15.64 -28.24
C SER A 505 9.14 -14.80 -27.99
N GLY A 506 9.01 -14.14 -26.82
CA GLY A 506 7.99 -13.10 -26.55
C GLY A 506 6.57 -13.57 -26.24
N TRP A 507 6.26 -14.86 -26.39
CA TRP A 507 4.89 -15.38 -26.20
C TRP A 507 4.56 -15.86 -24.77
N GLU A 508 5.56 -16.10 -23.92
CA GLU A 508 5.35 -16.63 -22.57
C GLU A 508 5.23 -15.55 -21.49
N ARG A 509 5.77 -14.35 -21.73
CA ARG A 509 5.77 -13.23 -20.78
C ARG A 509 4.91 -12.11 -21.32
N VAL A 510 3.74 -11.93 -20.74
CA VAL A 510 2.78 -10.90 -21.16
C VAL A 510 2.76 -9.80 -20.12
N PHE A 511 3.21 -8.60 -20.51
CA PHE A 511 3.10 -7.41 -19.68
C PHE A 511 1.68 -6.85 -19.68
N GLY A 512 1.43 -5.92 -18.75
CA GLY A 512 0.11 -5.33 -18.59
C GLY A 512 -0.37 -4.55 -19.81
N THR A 513 -1.69 -4.46 -19.96
CA THR A 513 -2.36 -3.61 -20.94
C THR A 513 -2.74 -2.28 -20.31
N TYR A 514 -2.81 -1.22 -21.12
CA TYR A 514 -3.02 0.14 -20.62
C TYR A 514 -4.32 0.72 -21.15
N PHE A 515 -5.08 1.36 -20.27
CA PHE A 515 -6.34 2.01 -20.60
C PHE A 515 -6.39 3.41 -19.99
N ARG A 516 -6.78 4.40 -20.79
CA ARG A 516 -7.15 5.72 -20.27
C ARG A 516 -8.60 5.66 -19.77
N VAL A 517 -8.81 6.01 -18.51
CA VAL A 517 -10.11 6.06 -17.83
C VAL A 517 -10.34 7.49 -17.34
N GLY A 518 -11.40 8.12 -17.82
CA GLY A 518 -11.87 9.44 -17.38
C GLY A 518 -13.20 9.33 -16.65
N PHE A 519 -13.32 10.05 -15.54
CA PHE A 519 -14.53 10.09 -14.72
C PHE A 519 -15.21 11.46 -14.85
N TYR A 520 -16.51 11.47 -15.14
CA TYR A 520 -17.28 12.70 -15.31
C TYR A 520 -18.64 12.59 -14.62
N GLY A 521 -18.96 13.56 -13.75
CA GLY A 521 -20.21 13.64 -13.01
C GLY A 521 -19.97 13.84 -11.52
N ALA A 522 -20.79 14.71 -10.90
CA ALA A 522 -20.62 15.11 -9.50
C ALA A 522 -20.72 13.94 -8.49
N ARG A 523 -21.33 12.81 -8.89
CA ARG A 523 -21.41 11.57 -8.08
C ARG A 523 -20.04 10.96 -7.77
N PHE A 524 -19.04 11.21 -8.62
CA PHE A 524 -17.68 10.70 -8.44
C PHE A 524 -16.86 11.47 -7.39
N GLY A 525 -17.34 12.64 -6.92
CA GLY A 525 -16.67 13.43 -5.88
C GLY A 525 -15.25 13.83 -6.29
N ASP A 526 -14.24 13.37 -5.53
CA ASP A 526 -12.82 13.65 -5.77
C ASP A 526 -12.31 13.14 -7.13
N LEU A 527 -13.03 12.21 -7.78
CA LEU A 527 -12.70 11.68 -9.09
C LEU A 527 -13.31 12.48 -10.25
N ASP A 528 -14.24 13.41 -10.01
CA ASP A 528 -14.85 14.20 -11.09
C ASP A 528 -13.77 14.98 -11.87
N GLU A 529 -13.82 14.89 -13.19
CA GLU A 529 -12.89 15.51 -14.14
C GLU A 529 -11.44 15.00 -14.05
N GLN A 530 -11.21 13.87 -13.36
CA GLN A 530 -9.90 13.25 -13.31
C GLN A 530 -9.76 12.17 -14.39
N GLU A 531 -8.60 12.18 -15.04
CA GLU A 531 -8.20 11.16 -16.01
C GLU A 531 -6.97 10.40 -15.52
N PHE A 532 -7.02 9.08 -15.68
CA PHE A 532 -5.95 8.18 -15.27
C PHE A 532 -5.59 7.24 -16.40
N VAL A 533 -4.33 6.82 -16.45
CA VAL A 533 -3.93 5.61 -17.16
C VAL A 533 -3.95 4.48 -16.15
N TYR A 534 -4.70 3.42 -16.46
CA TYR A 534 -4.79 2.17 -15.71
C TYR A 534 -3.85 1.15 -16.33
N LYS A 535 -3.10 0.44 -15.48
CA LYS A 535 -2.36 -0.75 -15.84
C LYS A 535 -3.16 -1.98 -15.41
N GLU A 536 -3.65 -2.73 -16.37
CA GLU A 536 -4.38 -3.98 -16.17
C GLU A 536 -3.46 -5.20 -16.30
N PRO A 537 -3.74 -6.30 -15.59
CA PRO A 537 -2.95 -7.53 -15.70
C PRO A 537 -3.09 -8.18 -17.08
N SER A 538 -1.97 -8.63 -17.65
CA SER A 538 -1.92 -9.44 -18.89
C SER A 538 -2.85 -8.94 -20.04
N ILE A 539 -3.48 -9.85 -20.79
CA ILE A 539 -4.26 -9.58 -22.02
C ILE A 539 -5.71 -9.16 -21.70
N THR A 540 -5.90 -8.24 -20.75
CA THR A 540 -7.23 -7.67 -20.48
C THR A 540 -7.73 -6.93 -21.72
N LYS A 541 -8.99 -7.19 -22.09
CA LYS A 541 -9.63 -6.55 -23.24
C LYS A 541 -10.43 -5.33 -22.80
N LEU A 542 -10.65 -4.38 -23.71
CA LEU A 542 -11.46 -3.18 -23.45
C LEU A 542 -12.86 -3.52 -22.88
N ALA A 543 -13.50 -4.57 -23.40
CA ALA A 543 -14.82 -5.00 -22.92
C ALA A 543 -14.80 -5.50 -21.47
N GLU A 544 -13.70 -6.12 -21.03
CA GLU A 544 -13.56 -6.70 -19.69
C GLU A 544 -13.41 -5.60 -18.64
N ILE A 545 -12.49 -4.65 -18.85
CA ILE A 545 -12.35 -3.48 -17.97
C ILE A 545 -13.62 -2.61 -17.98
N SER A 546 -14.25 -2.45 -19.15
CA SER A 546 -15.50 -1.69 -19.26
C SER A 546 -16.60 -2.32 -18.42
N HIS A 547 -16.83 -3.63 -18.55
CA HIS A 547 -17.83 -4.34 -17.77
C HIS A 547 -17.49 -4.31 -16.27
N ARG A 548 -16.22 -4.54 -15.90
CA ARG A 548 -15.80 -4.53 -14.49
C ARG A 548 -16.06 -3.18 -13.81
N LEU A 549 -15.70 -2.08 -14.47
CA LEU A 549 -15.93 -0.74 -13.93
C LEU A 549 -17.42 -0.37 -13.96
N GLU A 550 -18.14 -0.72 -15.03
CA GLU A 550 -19.58 -0.49 -15.12
C GLU A 550 -20.34 -1.22 -14.00
N GLU A 551 -20.09 -2.52 -13.81
CA GLU A 551 -20.69 -3.35 -12.76
C GLU A 551 -20.36 -2.80 -11.37
N PHE A 552 -19.08 -2.49 -11.11
CA PHE A 552 -18.64 -1.94 -9.84
C PHE A 552 -19.33 -0.62 -9.45
N TYR A 553 -19.39 0.35 -10.37
CA TYR A 553 -20.04 1.63 -10.08
C TYR A 553 -21.56 1.54 -10.12
N THR A 554 -22.12 0.58 -10.86
CA THR A 554 -23.56 0.29 -10.90
C THR A 554 -24.05 -0.26 -9.56
N GLU A 555 -23.32 -1.18 -8.94
CA GLU A 555 -23.64 -1.67 -7.59
C GLU A 555 -23.65 -0.53 -6.56
N ARG A 556 -22.80 0.49 -6.76
CA ARG A 556 -22.66 1.62 -5.84
C ARG A 556 -23.68 2.74 -6.05
N PHE A 557 -23.98 3.09 -7.29
CA PHE A 557 -24.81 4.26 -7.64
C PHE A 557 -26.21 3.90 -8.18
N GLY A 558 -26.43 2.67 -8.62
CA GLY A 558 -27.65 2.17 -9.27
C GLY A 558 -27.53 2.09 -10.80
N GLU A 559 -28.23 1.10 -11.40
CA GLU A 559 -28.18 0.77 -12.85
C GLU A 559 -28.51 1.96 -13.77
N ASP A 560 -29.47 2.82 -13.41
CA ASP A 560 -29.89 3.92 -14.27
C ASP A 560 -28.97 5.16 -14.24
N VAL A 561 -27.95 5.14 -13.37
CA VAL A 561 -27.09 6.31 -13.09
C VAL A 561 -25.77 6.25 -13.85
N VAL A 562 -25.22 5.06 -14.08
CA VAL A 562 -23.88 4.87 -14.67
C VAL A 562 -23.97 4.68 -16.18
N GLU A 563 -23.14 5.39 -16.94
CA GLU A 563 -23.11 5.29 -18.40
C GLU A 563 -21.67 5.27 -18.93
N ILE A 564 -21.34 4.24 -19.73
CA ILE A 564 -20.02 4.14 -20.37
C ILE A 564 -19.99 4.94 -21.68
N VAL A 565 -19.11 5.94 -21.74
CA VAL A 565 -18.84 6.71 -22.95
C VAL A 565 -17.92 5.89 -23.86
N LYS A 566 -18.49 5.40 -24.97
CA LYS A 566 -17.78 4.59 -25.97
C LYS A 566 -16.93 5.42 -26.94
N ASP A 567 -17.26 6.70 -27.09
CA ASP A 567 -16.46 7.61 -27.90
C ASP A 567 -15.16 7.96 -27.16
N SER A 568 -14.06 8.11 -27.91
CA SER A 568 -12.74 8.50 -27.39
C SER A 568 -12.47 10.00 -27.51
N ASN A 569 -13.39 10.76 -28.14
CA ASN A 569 -13.31 12.21 -28.23
C ASN A 569 -13.34 12.89 -26.85
N PRO A 570 -12.80 14.13 -26.72
CA PRO A 570 -12.94 14.92 -25.51
C PRO A 570 -14.41 15.09 -25.13
N VAL A 571 -14.73 14.77 -23.88
CA VAL A 571 -16.11 14.80 -23.38
C VAL A 571 -16.51 16.24 -23.05
N ASP A 572 -17.62 16.69 -23.62
CA ASP A 572 -18.18 18.03 -23.38
C ASP A 572 -19.22 17.98 -22.25
N LYS A 573 -18.86 18.53 -21.09
CA LYS A 573 -19.70 18.54 -19.87
C LYS A 573 -21.06 19.18 -20.09
N THR A 574 -21.17 20.14 -21.02
CA THR A 574 -22.45 20.83 -21.29
C THR A 574 -23.52 19.93 -21.90
N LYS A 575 -23.10 18.80 -22.49
CA LYS A 575 -23.98 17.83 -23.14
C LYS A 575 -24.32 16.65 -22.23
N LEU A 576 -23.67 16.53 -21.08
CA LEU A 576 -23.87 15.45 -20.12
C LEU A 576 -24.98 15.78 -19.13
N ASP A 577 -25.71 14.75 -18.69
CA ASP A 577 -26.70 14.90 -17.61
C ASP A 577 -25.99 15.03 -16.25
N PRO A 578 -26.19 16.13 -15.49
CA PRO A 578 -25.59 16.31 -14.18
C PRO A 578 -25.99 15.24 -13.14
N GLN A 579 -27.10 14.52 -13.33
CA GLN A 579 -27.57 13.47 -12.42
C GLN A 579 -26.89 12.11 -12.66
N LYS A 580 -26.25 11.93 -13.81
CA LYS A 580 -25.59 10.68 -14.22
C LYS A 580 -24.10 10.69 -13.96
N ALA A 581 -23.52 9.50 -13.96
CA ALA A 581 -22.10 9.23 -13.76
C ALA A 581 -21.53 8.60 -15.04
N TYR A 582 -20.68 9.34 -15.75
CA TYR A 582 -20.11 8.92 -17.01
C TYR A 582 -18.67 8.45 -16.84
N ILE A 583 -18.34 7.29 -17.40
CA ILE A 583 -16.98 6.74 -17.42
C ILE A 583 -16.54 6.57 -18.87
N GLN A 584 -15.44 7.22 -19.23
CA GLN A 584 -14.85 7.09 -20.56
C GLN A 584 -13.64 6.18 -20.49
N ILE A 585 -13.64 5.09 -21.27
CA ILE A 585 -12.55 4.11 -21.28
C ILE A 585 -12.00 4.00 -22.70
N THR A 586 -10.69 4.13 -22.85
CA THR A 586 -10.01 4.11 -24.14
C THR A 586 -8.73 3.29 -24.03
N TYR A 587 -8.52 2.33 -24.95
CA TYR A 587 -7.27 1.59 -25.02
C TYR A 587 -6.13 2.51 -25.45
N VAL A 588 -4.98 2.42 -24.77
CA VAL A 588 -3.79 3.21 -25.08
C VAL A 588 -2.56 2.31 -25.23
N GLU A 589 -1.66 2.66 -26.14
CA GLU A 589 -0.39 1.95 -26.34
C GLU A 589 0.78 2.81 -25.85
N PRO A 590 1.82 2.22 -25.24
CA PRO A 590 3.04 2.96 -24.92
C PRO A 590 3.65 3.62 -26.16
N HIS A 591 3.98 4.90 -26.05
CA HIS A 591 4.58 5.69 -27.13
C HIS A 591 6.03 6.03 -26.82
N PHE A 592 6.90 5.88 -27.83
CA PHE A 592 8.31 6.18 -27.73
C PHE A 592 8.76 7.03 -28.89
N ASP A 593 9.61 8.00 -28.58
CA ASP A 593 10.26 8.80 -29.60
C ASP A 593 11.32 7.99 -30.36
N THR A 594 11.65 8.46 -31.56
CA THR A 594 12.64 7.78 -32.43
C THR A 594 14.03 7.66 -31.81
N TYR A 595 14.39 8.55 -30.86
CA TYR A 595 15.66 8.44 -30.13
C TYR A 595 15.58 7.39 -29.03
N GLU A 596 14.46 7.28 -28.30
CA GLU A 596 14.27 6.28 -27.24
C GLU A 596 14.25 4.85 -27.79
N LEU A 597 13.70 4.65 -28.99
CA LEU A 597 13.69 3.35 -29.66
C LEU A 597 15.10 2.80 -29.97
N LYS A 598 16.14 3.63 -29.90
CA LYS A 598 17.54 3.18 -30.03
C LYS A 598 18.03 2.47 -28.77
N ASP A 599 17.61 2.95 -27.61
CA ASP A 599 18.00 2.39 -26.32
C ASP A 599 17.03 1.28 -25.90
N ARG A 600 15.73 1.41 -26.24
CA ARG A 600 14.66 0.44 -25.95
C ARG A 600 14.58 -0.66 -27.01
N VAL A 601 15.59 -1.52 -27.01
CA VAL A 601 15.73 -2.61 -27.99
C VAL A 601 14.86 -3.81 -27.63
N THR A 602 14.85 -4.20 -26.36
CA THR A 602 14.19 -5.45 -25.94
C THR A 602 12.68 -5.27 -25.72
N TYR A 603 11.96 -6.40 -25.67
CA TYR A 603 10.54 -6.39 -25.32
C TYR A 603 10.29 -5.88 -23.89
N PHE A 604 11.20 -6.15 -22.96
CA PHE A 604 11.14 -5.60 -21.61
C PHE A 604 11.32 -4.07 -21.60
N ASP A 605 12.31 -3.54 -22.32
CA ASP A 605 12.58 -2.09 -22.34
C ASP A 605 11.41 -1.29 -22.91
N ARG A 606 10.56 -1.91 -23.74
CA ARG A 606 9.35 -1.30 -24.29
C ARG A 606 8.12 -1.43 -23.39
N ASN A 607 8.24 -2.10 -22.25
CA ASN A 607 7.16 -2.30 -21.29
C ASN A 607 7.53 -1.88 -19.85
N TYR A 608 8.71 -1.28 -19.65
CA TYR A 608 9.21 -0.88 -18.35
C TYR A 608 9.67 0.58 -18.37
N GLY A 609 9.34 1.36 -17.33
CA GLY A 609 9.62 2.79 -17.27
C GLY A 609 8.80 3.58 -18.31
N LEU A 610 7.49 3.34 -18.36
CA LEU A 610 6.58 3.92 -19.36
C LEU A 610 5.89 5.17 -18.82
N ARG A 611 5.99 6.30 -19.52
CA ARG A 611 5.37 7.57 -19.12
C ARG A 611 4.39 8.14 -20.14
N THR A 612 4.54 7.74 -21.39
CA THR A 612 3.85 8.30 -22.55
C THR A 612 2.99 7.24 -23.21
N PHE A 613 1.73 7.58 -23.46
CA PHE A 613 0.73 6.67 -24.01
C PHE A 613 -0.01 7.34 -25.16
N LEU A 614 -0.21 6.61 -26.25
CA LEU A 614 -0.85 7.09 -27.47
C LEU A 614 -2.14 6.31 -27.72
N PHE A 615 -3.20 7.04 -28.08
CA PHE A 615 -4.35 6.46 -28.75
C PHE A 615 -4.70 7.26 -30.01
N CYS A 616 -5.43 6.61 -30.90
CA CYS A 616 -5.85 7.21 -32.16
C CYS A 616 -7.37 7.22 -32.27
N THR A 617 -7.95 8.37 -32.56
CA THR A 617 -9.38 8.54 -32.80
C THR A 617 -9.61 8.85 -34.28
N PRO A 618 -10.27 7.96 -35.05
CA PRO A 618 -10.65 8.24 -36.43
C PRO A 618 -11.81 9.23 -36.45
N PHE A 619 -11.77 10.19 -37.37
CA PHE A 619 -12.87 11.14 -37.57
C PHE A 619 -12.93 11.63 -39.02
N THR A 620 -14.07 12.18 -39.39
CA THR A 620 -14.32 12.85 -40.67
C THR A 620 -14.66 14.32 -40.40
N PRO A 621 -14.49 15.23 -41.38
CA PRO A 621 -14.91 16.62 -41.26
C PRO A 621 -16.40 16.79 -40.89
N ASP A 622 -17.23 15.82 -41.28
CA ASP A 622 -18.67 15.76 -40.96
C ASP A 622 -18.96 15.34 -39.50
N GLY A 623 -17.94 14.98 -38.72
CA GLY A 623 -18.07 14.52 -37.34
C GLY A 623 -18.36 13.03 -37.15
N ARG A 624 -18.45 12.24 -38.24
CA ARG A 624 -18.56 10.77 -38.16
C ARG A 624 -17.19 10.14 -37.88
N ALA A 625 -17.14 9.03 -37.14
CA ALA A 625 -15.89 8.32 -36.84
C ALA A 625 -15.24 7.71 -38.10
N HIS A 626 -16.04 7.13 -38.99
CA HIS A 626 -15.59 6.49 -40.22
C HIS A 626 -16.26 7.11 -41.44
N GLY A 627 -15.48 7.28 -42.51
CA GLY A 627 -15.94 7.75 -43.82
C GLY A 627 -15.14 7.12 -44.97
N GLU A 628 -15.28 7.69 -46.16
CA GLU A 628 -14.49 7.26 -47.32
C GLU A 628 -13.01 7.65 -47.15
N LEU A 629 -12.10 6.94 -47.84
CA LEU A 629 -10.66 7.17 -47.78
C LEU A 629 -10.22 8.65 -47.85
N PRO A 630 -10.71 9.49 -48.79
CA PRO A 630 -10.28 10.88 -48.90
C PRO A 630 -10.80 11.80 -47.78
N GLU A 631 -11.80 11.36 -47.01
CA GLU A 631 -12.39 12.13 -45.91
C GLU A 631 -11.88 11.66 -44.54
N GLN A 632 -11.23 10.49 -44.49
CA GLN A 632 -10.80 9.87 -43.25
C GLN A 632 -9.58 10.56 -42.65
N HIS A 633 -9.80 11.30 -41.57
CA HIS A 633 -8.74 11.86 -40.73
C HIS A 633 -8.49 10.96 -39.51
N LYS A 634 -7.33 11.14 -38.89
CA LYS A 634 -6.96 10.44 -37.65
C LYS A 634 -6.36 11.44 -36.67
N ARG A 635 -6.93 11.53 -35.47
CA ARG A 635 -6.36 12.30 -34.37
C ARG A 635 -5.49 11.37 -33.53
N LYS A 636 -4.24 11.76 -33.30
CA LYS A 636 -3.32 11.12 -32.38
C LYS A 636 -3.30 11.92 -31.09
N THR A 637 -3.63 11.27 -29.99
CA THR A 637 -3.61 11.90 -28.67
C THR A 637 -2.53 11.24 -27.83
N LEU A 638 -1.49 11.99 -27.53
CA LEU A 638 -0.40 11.60 -26.65
C LEU A 638 -0.72 12.06 -25.23
N LEU A 639 -0.68 11.13 -24.30
CA LEU A 639 -0.92 11.34 -22.87
C LEU A 639 0.39 11.13 -22.14
N SER A 640 0.75 12.04 -21.24
CA SER A 640 1.85 11.86 -20.30
C SER A 640 1.30 11.70 -18.88
N THR A 641 1.83 10.73 -18.15
CA THR A 641 1.49 10.47 -16.75
C THR A 641 2.47 11.16 -15.80
N ASP A 642 2.01 11.45 -14.58
CA ASP A 642 2.85 12.06 -13.53
C ASP A 642 4.11 11.23 -13.27
N HIS A 643 3.92 9.91 -13.10
CA HIS A 643 4.95 8.92 -12.80
C HIS A 643 5.04 7.86 -13.90
N ALA A 644 6.16 7.14 -13.96
CA ALA A 644 6.38 6.07 -14.92
C ALA A 644 5.85 4.71 -14.40
N PHE A 645 5.31 3.86 -15.27
CA PHE A 645 4.94 2.48 -14.92
C PHE A 645 6.14 1.51 -15.03
N PRO A 646 6.22 0.47 -14.19
CA PRO A 646 5.39 0.22 -13.00
C PRO A 646 5.69 1.22 -11.88
N TYR A 647 4.67 1.53 -11.08
CA TYR A 647 4.75 2.45 -9.93
C TYR A 647 4.20 1.77 -8.68
N ILE A 648 4.18 2.46 -7.53
CA ILE A 648 3.53 1.98 -6.30
C ILE A 648 1.99 1.95 -6.41
N LYS A 649 1.43 2.43 -7.53
CA LYS A 649 -0.01 2.44 -7.84
C LYS A 649 -0.27 1.82 -9.21
N THR A 650 -1.43 1.18 -9.35
CA THR A 650 -1.90 0.56 -10.61
C THR A 650 -2.52 1.56 -11.59
N ARG A 651 -2.95 2.74 -11.10
CA ARG A 651 -3.40 3.84 -11.93
C ARG A 651 -2.62 5.12 -11.62
N ILE A 652 -2.30 5.89 -12.66
CA ILE A 652 -1.51 7.13 -12.56
C ILE A 652 -2.27 8.23 -13.30
N ARG A 653 -2.35 9.41 -12.69
CA ARG A 653 -3.04 10.57 -13.26
C ARG A 653 -2.33 11.05 -14.52
N VAL A 654 -3.13 11.47 -15.51
CA VAL A 654 -2.66 12.16 -16.72
C VAL A 654 -2.38 13.62 -16.38
N CYS A 655 -1.15 14.07 -16.66
CA CYS A 655 -0.69 15.43 -16.34
C CYS A 655 -0.55 16.31 -17.58
N HIS A 656 -0.31 15.71 -18.74
CA HIS A 656 -0.15 16.42 -20.00
C HIS A 656 -0.83 15.68 -21.15
N ARG A 657 -1.37 16.44 -22.10
CA ARG A 657 -1.99 15.95 -23.32
C ARG A 657 -1.52 16.77 -24.51
N GLU A 658 -1.12 16.08 -25.56
CA GLU A 658 -0.80 16.64 -26.87
C GLU A 658 -1.66 15.97 -27.94
N GLU A 659 -2.22 16.76 -28.86
CA GLU A 659 -3.06 16.25 -29.95
C GLU A 659 -2.47 16.64 -31.31
N THR A 660 -2.28 15.64 -32.17
CA THR A 660 -1.83 15.84 -33.56
C THR A 660 -2.88 15.27 -34.51
N VAL A 661 -3.36 16.09 -35.44
CA VAL A 661 -4.30 15.65 -36.48
C VAL A 661 -3.53 15.28 -37.74
N LEU A 662 -3.79 14.07 -38.25
CA LEU A 662 -3.25 13.57 -39.51
C LEU A 662 -4.27 13.76 -40.64
N THR A 663 -3.76 14.21 -41.78
CA THR A 663 -4.51 14.30 -43.03
C THR A 663 -4.76 12.91 -43.64
N PRO A 664 -5.74 12.74 -44.54
CA PRO A 664 -6.08 11.44 -45.11
C PRO A 664 -4.90 10.75 -45.82
N VAL A 665 -4.06 11.51 -46.52
CA VAL A 665 -2.84 11.00 -47.16
C VAL A 665 -1.83 10.50 -46.11
N GLU A 666 -1.69 11.20 -44.98
CA GLU A 666 -0.82 10.77 -43.89
C GLU A 666 -1.34 9.51 -43.19
N VAL A 667 -2.66 9.39 -43.02
CA VAL A 667 -3.31 8.17 -42.51
C VAL A 667 -2.97 6.99 -43.42
N ALA A 668 -3.15 7.14 -44.74
CA ALA A 668 -2.78 6.13 -45.73
C ALA A 668 -1.30 5.74 -45.67
N ILE A 669 -0.39 6.71 -45.49
CA ILE A 669 1.05 6.44 -45.33
C ILE A 669 1.29 5.58 -44.08
N GLU A 670 0.71 5.95 -42.94
CA GLU A 670 0.91 5.20 -41.70
C GLU A 670 0.35 3.79 -41.75
N ASP A 671 -0.82 3.61 -42.35
CA ASP A 671 -1.45 2.30 -42.50
C ASP A 671 -0.62 1.39 -43.41
N MET A 672 -0.12 1.93 -44.54
CA MET A 672 0.79 1.19 -45.43
C MET A 672 2.13 0.86 -44.76
N GLN A 673 2.69 1.79 -43.98
CA GLN A 673 3.92 1.54 -43.21
C GLN A 673 3.71 0.51 -42.10
N LYS A 674 2.57 0.54 -41.41
CA LYS A 674 2.21 -0.46 -40.40
C LYS A 674 2.09 -1.83 -41.04
N LYS A 675 1.36 -1.95 -42.16
CA LYS A 675 1.23 -3.21 -42.91
C LYS A 675 2.57 -3.77 -43.39
N THR A 676 3.44 -2.89 -43.88
CA THR A 676 4.79 -3.27 -44.33
C THR A 676 5.65 -3.78 -43.18
N ARG A 677 5.55 -3.15 -41.99
CA ARG A 677 6.24 -3.61 -40.77
C ARG A 677 5.70 -4.96 -40.27
N GLU A 678 4.38 -5.16 -40.29
CA GLU A 678 3.76 -6.45 -39.95
C GLU A 678 4.28 -7.57 -40.87
N LEU A 679 4.37 -7.31 -42.18
CA LEU A 679 4.94 -8.28 -43.13
C LEU A 679 6.41 -8.56 -42.87
N ALA A 680 7.21 -7.51 -42.64
CA ALA A 680 8.63 -7.65 -42.37
C ALA A 680 8.85 -8.49 -41.11
N PHE A 681 8.12 -8.18 -40.03
CA PHE A 681 8.16 -8.94 -38.78
C PHE A 681 7.82 -10.42 -39.00
N ALA A 682 6.70 -10.73 -39.68
CA ALA A 682 6.31 -12.11 -39.94
C ALA A 682 7.30 -12.87 -40.84
N THR A 683 8.06 -12.16 -41.69
CA THR A 683 9.05 -12.76 -42.60
C THR A 683 10.39 -13.01 -41.90
N GLU A 684 10.77 -12.12 -40.98
CA GLU A 684 12.05 -12.12 -40.25
C GLU A 684 12.01 -12.95 -38.95
N GLN A 685 10.82 -13.44 -38.54
CA GLN A 685 10.64 -14.27 -37.35
C GLN A 685 11.41 -15.61 -37.43
N ASP A 686 12.13 -15.95 -36.35
CA ASP A 686 12.88 -17.19 -36.18
C ASP A 686 12.62 -17.81 -34.78
N PRO A 687 12.06 -19.03 -34.66
CA PRO A 687 11.64 -19.93 -35.74
C PRO A 687 10.46 -19.38 -36.54
N PRO A 688 10.34 -19.73 -37.84
CA PRO A 688 9.32 -19.17 -38.71
C PRO A 688 7.90 -19.66 -38.37
N ASP A 689 6.96 -18.73 -38.20
CA ASP A 689 5.53 -19.02 -38.07
C ASP A 689 4.84 -18.93 -39.43
N ALA A 690 4.67 -20.09 -40.08
CA ALA A 690 4.04 -20.18 -41.40
C ALA A 690 2.58 -19.68 -41.39
N LYS A 691 1.81 -19.86 -40.30
CA LYS A 691 0.41 -19.46 -40.25
C LYS A 691 0.26 -17.96 -40.12
N MET A 692 1.04 -17.33 -39.23
CA MET A 692 1.07 -15.87 -39.10
C MET A 692 1.50 -15.21 -40.41
N LEU A 693 2.57 -15.71 -41.02
CA LEU A 693 3.05 -15.22 -42.31
C LEU A 693 1.96 -15.33 -43.40
N GLN A 694 1.29 -16.48 -43.50
CA GLN A 694 0.22 -16.70 -44.49
C GLN A 694 -0.97 -15.76 -44.24
N MET A 695 -1.39 -15.58 -42.99
CA MET A 695 -2.49 -14.68 -42.62
C MET A 695 -2.19 -13.22 -43.01
N VAL A 696 -1.02 -12.71 -42.63
CA VAL A 696 -0.61 -11.33 -42.92
C VAL A 696 -0.41 -11.12 -44.42
N LEU A 697 0.21 -12.08 -45.10
CA LEU A 697 0.45 -12.04 -46.54
C LEU A 697 -0.86 -12.06 -47.33
N GLN A 698 -1.77 -12.97 -47.02
CA GLN A 698 -3.09 -13.06 -47.67
C GLN A 698 -3.87 -11.76 -47.50
N GLY A 699 -3.94 -11.21 -46.29
CA GLY A 699 -4.61 -9.94 -46.02
C GLY A 699 -3.97 -8.72 -46.72
N SER A 700 -2.76 -8.89 -47.28
CA SER A 700 -2.02 -7.82 -47.97
C SER A 700 -2.14 -7.91 -49.49
N VAL A 701 -2.00 -9.12 -50.06
CA VAL A 701 -2.03 -9.31 -51.52
C VAL A 701 -3.43 -9.62 -52.07
N GLY A 702 -4.35 -10.08 -51.22
CA GLY A 702 -5.72 -10.42 -51.61
C GLY A 702 -6.72 -10.16 -50.48
N PRO A 703 -6.89 -8.90 -50.05
CA PRO A 703 -7.91 -8.55 -49.06
C PRO A 703 -9.31 -8.85 -49.63
N THR A 704 -10.13 -9.57 -48.87
CA THR A 704 -11.49 -9.99 -49.29
C THR A 704 -12.61 -9.17 -48.66
N VAL A 705 -12.32 -8.43 -47.58
CA VAL A 705 -13.31 -7.71 -46.76
C VAL A 705 -13.13 -6.20 -46.80
N ASN A 706 -11.88 -5.71 -46.77
CA ASN A 706 -11.56 -4.28 -46.80
C ASN A 706 -11.18 -3.85 -48.22
N GLN A 707 -11.35 -2.55 -48.54
CA GLN A 707 -11.05 -1.95 -49.86
C GLN A 707 -9.60 -2.21 -50.37
N GLY A 708 -8.68 -2.54 -49.46
CA GLY A 708 -7.36 -3.10 -49.80
C GLY A 708 -6.32 -2.06 -50.24
N PRO A 709 -5.02 -2.43 -50.29
CA PRO A 709 -3.94 -1.49 -50.61
C PRO A 709 -4.03 -0.86 -52.01
N LEU A 710 -4.68 -1.55 -52.96
CA LEU A 710 -4.83 -1.03 -54.33
C LEU A 710 -5.76 0.19 -54.37
N GLU A 711 -6.88 0.18 -53.64
CA GLU A 711 -7.81 1.30 -53.58
C GLU A 711 -7.14 2.54 -52.97
N VAL A 712 -6.38 2.34 -51.89
CA VAL A 712 -5.58 3.41 -51.26
C VAL A 712 -4.61 4.03 -52.29
N ALA A 713 -3.97 3.22 -53.12
CA ALA A 713 -3.12 3.74 -54.19
C ALA A 713 -3.91 4.47 -55.28
N GLN A 714 -5.09 3.97 -55.67
CA GLN A 714 -5.92 4.62 -56.69
C GLN A 714 -6.41 6.00 -56.23
N VAL A 715 -6.92 6.10 -55.00
CA VAL A 715 -7.44 7.36 -54.45
C VAL A 715 -6.34 8.41 -54.30
N PHE A 716 -5.17 8.03 -53.78
CA PHE A 716 -4.14 9.00 -53.40
C PHE A 716 -2.97 9.13 -54.39
N LEU A 717 -2.80 8.22 -55.36
CA LEU A 717 -1.69 8.25 -56.33
C LEU A 717 -2.12 8.38 -57.80
N ALA A 718 -3.43 8.36 -58.12
CA ALA A 718 -3.89 8.52 -59.51
C ALA A 718 -3.65 9.93 -60.07
N GLU A 719 -3.86 10.96 -59.24
CA GLU A 719 -3.66 12.36 -59.59
C GLU A 719 -2.51 12.96 -58.77
N ILE A 720 -1.59 13.66 -59.43
CA ILE A 720 -0.45 14.31 -58.76
C ILE A 720 -0.93 15.65 -58.19
N PRO A 721 -0.87 15.87 -56.86
CA PRO A 721 -1.29 17.14 -56.26
C PRO A 721 -0.41 18.31 -56.72
N GLU A 722 -1.02 19.47 -56.97
CA GLU A 722 -0.30 20.71 -57.35
C GLU A 722 0.42 21.38 -56.15
N ASP A 723 -0.05 21.15 -54.92
CA ASP A 723 0.54 21.71 -53.69
C ASP A 723 1.89 21.03 -53.35
N PRO A 724 3.00 21.79 -53.23
CA PRO A 724 4.30 21.26 -52.81
C PRO A 724 4.33 20.48 -51.49
N LYS A 725 3.45 20.77 -50.53
CA LYS A 725 3.37 20.02 -49.26
C LYS A 725 2.76 18.64 -49.47
N LEU A 726 1.62 18.58 -50.15
CA LEU A 726 0.96 17.32 -50.54
C LEU A 726 1.85 16.49 -51.47
N PHE A 727 2.65 17.13 -52.31
CA PHE A 727 3.65 16.50 -53.17
C PHE A 727 4.68 15.66 -52.39
N ARG A 728 5.15 16.16 -51.23
CA ARG A 728 6.08 15.42 -50.36
C ARG A 728 5.43 14.16 -49.79
N HIS A 729 4.18 14.26 -49.33
CA HIS A 729 3.42 13.12 -48.80
C HIS A 729 3.09 12.11 -49.90
N HIS A 730 2.69 12.57 -51.08
CA HIS A 730 2.48 11.75 -52.26
C HIS A 730 3.73 10.93 -52.63
N ASN A 731 4.91 11.55 -52.69
CA ASN A 731 6.15 10.83 -52.94
C ASN A 731 6.50 9.83 -51.83
N LYS A 732 6.28 10.21 -50.56
CA LYS A 732 6.47 9.31 -49.41
C LYS A 732 5.57 8.08 -49.50
N LEU A 733 4.29 8.25 -49.85
CA LEU A 733 3.33 7.16 -50.05
C LEU A 733 3.78 6.22 -51.19
N ARG A 734 4.26 6.77 -52.31
CA ARG A 734 4.83 5.98 -53.42
C ARG A 734 6.02 5.13 -52.98
N LEU A 735 6.93 5.68 -52.17
CA LEU A 735 8.06 4.93 -51.63
C LEU A 735 7.58 3.82 -50.68
N CYS A 736 6.56 4.08 -49.85
CA CYS A 736 5.96 3.07 -48.98
C CYS A 736 5.36 1.91 -49.78
N PHE A 737 4.64 2.18 -50.86
CA PHE A 737 4.10 1.13 -51.74
C PHE A 737 5.18 0.32 -52.46
N LYS A 738 6.30 0.94 -52.85
CA LYS A 738 7.45 0.22 -53.42
C LYS A 738 8.08 -0.74 -52.41
N ASP A 739 8.27 -0.28 -51.17
CA ASP A 739 8.79 -1.12 -50.09
C ASP A 739 7.81 -2.25 -49.73
N PHE A 740 6.52 -1.93 -49.63
CA PHE A 740 5.44 -2.90 -49.42
C PHE A 740 5.44 -4.01 -50.49
N CYS A 741 5.53 -3.66 -51.78
CA CYS A 741 5.58 -4.66 -52.86
C CYS A 741 6.80 -5.58 -52.71
N LYS A 742 7.97 -5.01 -52.39
CA LYS A 742 9.20 -5.78 -52.16
C LYS A 742 9.05 -6.73 -50.97
N LYS A 743 8.51 -6.26 -49.84
CA LYS A 743 8.28 -7.09 -48.65
C LYS A 743 7.24 -8.19 -48.90
N CYS A 744 6.20 -7.94 -49.72
CA CYS A 744 5.27 -8.99 -50.15
C CYS A 744 5.98 -10.08 -50.97
N GLU A 745 6.91 -9.70 -51.85
CA GLU A 745 7.71 -10.66 -52.63
C GLU A 745 8.62 -11.51 -51.74
N ASP A 746 9.29 -10.88 -50.77
CA ASP A 746 10.15 -11.57 -49.81
C ASP A 746 9.34 -12.53 -48.93
N ALA A 747 8.16 -12.11 -48.47
CA ALA A 747 7.21 -12.94 -47.72
C ALA A 747 6.70 -14.14 -48.55
N LEU A 748 6.39 -13.96 -49.84
CA LEU A 748 6.03 -15.06 -50.74
C LEU A 748 7.18 -16.05 -50.88
N ARG A 749 8.41 -15.57 -51.09
CA ARG A 749 9.60 -16.42 -51.21
C ARG A 749 9.83 -17.25 -49.95
N LYS A 750 9.66 -16.64 -48.76
CA LYS A 750 9.75 -17.31 -47.48
C LYS A 750 8.64 -18.33 -47.29
N ASN A 751 7.38 -17.97 -47.58
CA ASN A 751 6.24 -18.89 -47.50
C ASN A 751 6.43 -20.13 -48.40
N LYS A 752 6.94 -19.96 -49.61
CA LYS A 752 7.24 -21.07 -50.55
C LYS A 752 8.20 -22.11 -49.97
N ALA A 753 9.11 -21.69 -49.11
CA ALA A 753 10.06 -22.58 -48.43
C ALA A 753 9.44 -23.31 -47.22
N LEU A 754 8.30 -22.83 -46.70
CA LEU A 754 7.65 -23.34 -45.49
C LEU A 754 6.44 -24.25 -45.78
N ILE A 755 5.82 -24.15 -46.97
CA ILE A 755 4.60 -24.89 -47.30
C ILE A 755 4.81 -26.38 -47.58
N GLY A 756 3.81 -27.19 -47.20
CA GLY A 756 3.67 -28.59 -47.60
C GLY A 756 3.07 -28.78 -49.01
N PRO A 757 2.96 -30.04 -49.50
CA PRO A 757 2.36 -30.34 -50.80
C PRO A 757 0.87 -29.98 -50.90
N ASP A 758 0.16 -30.00 -49.78
CA ASP A 758 -1.25 -29.65 -49.60
C ASP A 758 -1.53 -28.16 -49.78
N GLN A 759 -0.57 -27.28 -49.47
CA GLN A 759 -0.72 -25.83 -49.56
C GLN A 759 -0.19 -25.22 -50.88
N LYS A 760 0.26 -26.05 -51.83
CA LYS A 760 0.84 -25.57 -53.11
C LYS A 760 -0.15 -24.78 -53.96
N GLU A 761 -1.41 -25.20 -54.01
CA GLU A 761 -2.44 -24.49 -54.78
C GLU A 761 -2.78 -23.14 -54.15
N TYR A 762 -2.90 -23.10 -52.82
CA TYR A 762 -3.07 -21.87 -52.06
C TYR A 762 -1.93 -20.87 -52.32
N HIS A 763 -0.68 -21.34 -52.28
CA HIS A 763 0.47 -20.49 -52.57
C HIS A 763 0.47 -19.95 -54.01
N ARG A 764 0.09 -20.77 -55.01
CA ARG A 764 -0.05 -20.32 -56.40
C ARG A 764 -1.09 -19.21 -56.53
N GLU A 765 -2.18 -19.27 -55.79
CA GLU A 765 -3.20 -18.21 -55.80
C GLU A 765 -2.68 -16.92 -55.16
N LEU A 766 -1.89 -16.99 -54.09
CA LEU A 766 -1.19 -15.82 -53.53
C LEU A 766 -0.19 -15.20 -54.52
N GLU A 767 0.59 -16.02 -55.24
CA GLU A 767 1.50 -15.55 -56.30
C GLU A 767 0.73 -14.83 -57.42
N ARG A 768 -0.44 -15.36 -57.83
CA ARG A 768 -1.32 -14.71 -58.82
C ARG A 768 -1.88 -13.38 -58.32
N ASN A 769 -2.38 -13.35 -57.09
CA ASN A 769 -2.92 -12.13 -56.49
C ASN A 769 -1.86 -11.04 -56.34
N TYR A 770 -0.65 -11.39 -55.91
CA TYR A 770 0.48 -10.47 -55.89
C TYR A 770 0.85 -9.97 -57.29
N SER A 771 0.85 -10.84 -58.31
CA SER A 771 1.15 -10.44 -59.69
C SER A 771 0.14 -9.42 -60.21
N ARG A 772 -1.17 -9.66 -60.00
CA ARG A 772 -2.24 -8.71 -60.33
C ARG A 772 -2.08 -7.37 -59.59
N LEU A 773 -1.81 -7.42 -58.28
CA LEU A 773 -1.60 -6.23 -57.47
C LEU A 773 -0.40 -5.41 -57.96
N ARG A 774 0.71 -6.09 -58.26
CA ARG A 774 1.93 -5.46 -58.78
C ARG A 774 1.70 -4.81 -60.15
N GLU A 775 1.04 -5.51 -61.07
CA GLU A 775 0.70 -4.98 -62.39
C GLU A 775 -0.19 -3.73 -62.29
N ALA A 776 -1.18 -3.74 -61.40
CA ALA A 776 -2.09 -2.61 -61.18
C ALA A 776 -1.40 -1.41 -60.48
N LEU A 777 -0.48 -1.65 -59.56
CA LEU A 777 0.27 -0.60 -58.87
C LEU A 777 1.39 0.00 -59.74
N GLN A 778 1.96 -0.78 -60.67
CA GLN A 778 3.09 -0.36 -61.50
C GLN A 778 2.90 0.99 -62.24
N PRO A 779 1.76 1.28 -62.91
CA PRO A 779 1.56 2.58 -63.56
C PRO A 779 1.56 3.75 -62.56
N LEU A 780 0.91 3.59 -61.40
CA LEU A 780 0.83 4.60 -60.33
C LEU A 780 2.22 4.87 -59.71
N LEU A 781 3.04 3.82 -59.57
CA LEU A 781 4.37 3.92 -58.97
C LEU A 781 5.45 4.43 -59.92
N THR A 782 5.24 4.35 -61.25
CA THR A 782 6.21 4.74 -62.29
C THR A 782 5.90 6.08 -62.97
N GLN A 783 4.72 6.66 -62.72
CA GLN A 783 4.32 7.97 -63.23
C GLN A 783 5.40 9.04 -62.90
N ARG A 784 5.97 9.67 -63.92
CA ARG A 784 7.07 10.63 -63.74
C ARG A 784 6.52 11.97 -63.24
N LEU A 785 7.13 12.52 -62.19
CA LEU A 785 6.74 13.81 -61.63
C LEU A 785 7.15 14.94 -62.60
N PRO A 786 6.24 15.87 -62.97
CA PRO A 786 6.52 16.92 -63.98
C PRO A 786 7.71 17.85 -63.66
N GLN A 787 8.08 18.02 -62.38
CA GLN A 787 9.08 19.00 -61.97
C GLN A 787 10.54 18.50 -61.92
N LEU A 788 10.82 17.21 -62.13
CA LEU A 788 12.21 16.75 -62.33
C LEU A 788 12.78 17.09 -63.73
N LEU A 789 11.99 17.76 -64.56
CA LEU A 789 12.36 18.18 -65.92
C LEU A 789 12.50 19.70 -66.10
N ALA A 790 12.32 20.52 -65.06
CA ALA A 790 12.74 21.92 -65.16
C ALA A 790 14.27 21.96 -65.18
N PRO A 791 14.92 22.41 -66.27
CA PRO A 791 16.37 22.57 -66.26
C PRO A 791 16.67 23.64 -65.22
N THR A 792 17.34 23.26 -64.14
CA THR A 792 18.03 24.24 -63.29
C THR A 792 19.00 24.98 -64.19
N THR A 793 18.62 26.20 -64.59
CA THR A 793 19.52 27.15 -65.24
C THR A 793 20.78 27.25 -64.39
N ALA A 794 21.93 27.08 -65.04
CA ALA A 794 23.25 27.17 -64.44
C ALA A 794 23.42 28.52 -63.72
N GLY A 795 23.17 28.51 -62.41
CA GLY A 795 23.48 29.60 -61.49
C GLY A 795 24.65 29.17 -60.61
N LEU A 796 25.78 29.82 -60.81
CA LEU A 796 27.08 29.70 -60.15
C LEU A 796 27.14 28.86 -58.85
N ARG A 797 28.04 27.87 -58.88
CA ARG A 797 28.71 27.32 -57.70
C ARG A 797 29.27 28.46 -56.83
N ASN A 798 28.63 28.74 -55.70
CA ASN A 798 29.32 29.35 -54.56
C ASN A 798 29.47 28.29 -53.47
N SER A 799 30.66 27.70 -53.44
CA SER A 799 31.27 27.13 -52.25
C SER A 799 31.39 28.26 -51.23
N LEU A 800 30.62 28.20 -50.12
CA LEU A 800 30.91 28.76 -48.80
C LEU A 800 29.60 28.73 -47.99
N ASN A 801 29.41 27.71 -47.15
CA ASN A 801 28.70 27.81 -45.86
C ASN A 801 28.81 26.46 -45.15
N ARG A 802 30.00 26.24 -44.58
CA ARG A 802 30.27 25.19 -43.60
C ARG A 802 30.65 25.88 -42.29
N ALA A 803 29.69 26.54 -41.64
CA ALA A 803 29.87 27.12 -40.31
C ALA A 803 28.50 27.42 -39.68
N SER A 804 27.95 26.47 -38.92
CA SER A 804 26.98 26.75 -37.85
C SER A 804 26.66 25.48 -37.05
N PHE A 805 27.64 25.01 -36.29
CA PHE A 805 27.42 24.27 -35.05
C PHE A 805 28.36 24.86 -34.00
N ARG A 806 27.91 25.93 -33.35
CA ARG A 806 28.40 26.35 -32.03
C ARG A 806 27.22 26.83 -31.18
N LYS A 807 27.23 26.31 -29.96
CA LYS A 807 26.36 26.53 -28.81
C LYS A 807 25.98 27.99 -28.55
N ALA A 808 24.76 28.16 -28.04
CA ALA A 808 24.34 29.12 -27.00
C ALA A 808 23.21 28.38 -26.25
N ASP A 809 23.33 27.97 -24.98
CA ASP A 809 23.41 28.79 -23.76
C ASP A 809 22.38 29.92 -23.74
N LEU A 810 21.17 29.56 -23.28
CA LEU A 810 20.35 30.27 -22.29
C LEU A 810 19.35 29.28 -21.67
#